data_AF-A0A329M3S0-F1
#
_entry.id   AF-A0A329M3S0-F1
#
_cell.length_a   1.000
_cell.length_b   1.000
_cell.length_c   1.000
_cell.angle_alpha   90.00
_cell.angle_beta   90.00
_cell.angle_gamma   90.00
#
_symmetry.space_group_name_H-M   'P 1'
#
loop_
_entity.id
_entity.type
_entity.pdbx_description
1 polymer ?
#
loop_
_entity_poly.entity_id
_entity_poly.type
_entity_poly.pdbx_seq_one_letter_code
_entity_poly.pdbx_strand_id
1 'polypeptide(L)'
;MAGIGFELRKLFQGQGLINNVRAYAYSSLTTIGPMILCMFLIIALQRMMTSNDASYLQWELYIATVTYCFIFSIIVTSGISMILTRFLADMLYQKKFDQILPSFNGALIVCLPLGAFVAWLFLRDVTASAGYKLGAYLFFMELIIIWIQSVYLSALKDYIRIVRSFAIGVVAALASGWLLFAITNFQPTTAALLSIDIGFFVICAMSMHHFKQMFPAAKGQLYFTFLSYFKKYPALFFTGCFMYSGVYVHNFVYWLGPNGREVANQYLVMPMYDLPVFYAFLSVVPSLVMFVVSVETSFYEKFRVYYLNVIGDGTLQDINKAKKAMQKTLIREIGFLMEVQLLFTVISIAIGMKMLPKIGFTMAQLDLFIVLVLGYFLFIMMFVFLHILMYFDDRKGVLIISGSFVLLNAVLSYWTMMGENDGFGMFIAAFIGLAAVIARLLYVLRNIDYYTFCSQPLMTKRKQAEAQTPIVKSAAVVSSVLVLSLFLSACTSGGTAESQGEPGAGEGDQAVVSESLVSNGLQEDKRLYDRDEDGSLKALYVTILPEKSDRPDPVNWYALNRITERYSEENLEVIVQEGKTDGSGPSPGAFGHGETSANAKISLRGNTARYAAQKSYKIKLYDEAGLWQSQRTLNLNKHISDLSRIRNKLSFDLMETIPNTTSLRTQFVQLYVKDLSEGAKTAVYQDYGLYTQIEQPNEMFLKSHWLDPHGYLYKVTFFEFQRYPEQLKSKSDPTYDKKEFETILEIKGRDEHDKLIAMLDDLNNKQIPIDEVVEKHFDSENLLTWTAMNILMDNMDTDANNFYLYSPLNSDKWYILPWDYDGGWELQREKKSIRDHQSGLSNFWGSTLHNRYFRTEEHIKQLTDKIDEIMKYINKDTVAKQIDKYKETVKPFLFRNPDIQFLPGLNTDFEKELEKLVNTPEKGKQRYLEELEKPRPFYQYEEESVGGQSVFTWEISYDLQGDNLTYDVAIAKDPLFTQIVVQKTGLQQNSFSTPQLKKGKYYWRVIVRDSKGNEQGSFDYYKDKEENYFNGIKEFEVD
;
A
#
# COMPACT_ATOMS: atom_id res chain seq x y z
N MET A 1 -11.12 -7.47 -9.55
CA MET A 1 -10.12 -8.55 -9.55
C MET A 1 -8.77 -8.06 -9.02
N ALA A 2 -8.23 -6.90 -9.45
CA ALA A 2 -6.93 -6.40 -8.97
C ALA A 2 -6.80 -6.33 -7.44
N GLY A 3 -6.05 -7.25 -6.84
CA GLY A 3 -5.94 -7.34 -5.38
C GLY A 3 -4.89 -8.29 -4.82
N ILE A 4 -4.76 -9.50 -5.37
CA ILE A 4 -3.78 -10.53 -4.89
C ILE A 4 -2.44 -10.38 -5.58
N GLY A 5 -2.37 -9.65 -6.70
CA GLY A 5 -1.15 -9.54 -7.49
C GLY A 5 0.08 -9.15 -6.66
N PHE A 6 -0.05 -8.36 -5.58
CA PHE A 6 1.08 -8.05 -4.70
C PHE A 6 1.59 -9.26 -3.89
N GLU A 7 0.70 -10.05 -3.28
CA GLU A 7 1.12 -11.25 -2.51
C GLU A 7 1.60 -12.39 -3.42
N LEU A 8 0.93 -12.60 -4.55
CA LEU A 8 1.38 -13.56 -5.56
C LEU A 8 2.76 -13.16 -6.10
N ARG A 9 2.98 -11.87 -6.42
CA ARG A 9 4.30 -11.37 -6.83
C ARG A 9 5.37 -11.61 -5.77
N LYS A 10 5.07 -11.37 -4.48
CA LYS A 10 5.99 -11.66 -3.36
C LYS A 10 6.39 -13.14 -3.31
N LEU A 11 5.45 -14.06 -3.57
CA LEU A 11 5.73 -15.50 -3.58
C LEU A 11 6.51 -15.94 -4.83
N PHE A 12 6.27 -15.31 -5.99
CA PHE A 12 7.03 -15.54 -7.23
C PHE A 12 8.42 -14.86 -7.26
N GLN A 13 8.72 -13.97 -6.31
CA GLN A 13 10.03 -13.29 -6.19
C GLN A 13 11.13 -14.14 -5.54
N GLY A 14 10.78 -15.25 -4.87
CA GLY A 14 11.76 -16.18 -4.32
C GLY A 14 12.37 -17.07 -5.42
N GLN A 15 13.69 -17.15 -5.53
CA GLN A 15 14.33 -18.06 -6.50
C GLN A 15 14.07 -19.54 -6.14
N GLY A 16 13.85 -20.39 -7.16
CA GLY A 16 13.75 -21.85 -7.01
C GLY A 16 12.36 -22.44 -7.31
N LEU A 17 12.35 -23.69 -7.79
CA LEU A 17 11.13 -24.47 -8.10
C LEU A 17 10.13 -24.50 -6.94
N ILE A 18 10.62 -24.56 -5.70
CA ILE A 18 9.79 -24.62 -4.48
C ILE A 18 8.98 -23.33 -4.27
N ASN A 19 9.56 -22.15 -4.57
CA ASN A 19 8.86 -20.88 -4.41
C ASN A 19 7.79 -20.68 -5.49
N ASN A 20 8.07 -21.10 -6.73
CA ASN A 20 7.05 -21.18 -7.78
C ASN A 20 5.92 -22.14 -7.39
N VAL A 21 6.25 -23.33 -6.88
CA VAL A 21 5.24 -24.28 -6.39
C VAL A 21 4.42 -23.68 -5.24
N ARG A 22 5.05 -22.96 -4.29
CA ARG A 22 4.33 -22.26 -3.21
C ARG A 22 3.40 -21.16 -3.74
N ALA A 23 3.85 -20.38 -4.72
CA ALA A 23 3.05 -19.33 -5.33
C ALA A 23 1.85 -19.91 -6.09
N TYR A 24 2.05 -20.97 -6.86
CA TYR A 24 0.96 -21.71 -7.52
C TYR A 24 0.03 -22.40 -6.52
N ALA A 25 0.56 -22.97 -5.42
CA ALA A 25 -0.25 -23.57 -4.37
C ALA A 25 -1.11 -22.52 -3.65
N TYR A 26 -0.55 -21.35 -3.36
CA TYR A 26 -1.28 -20.23 -2.77
C TYR A 26 -2.36 -19.69 -3.71
N SER A 27 -2.05 -19.52 -5.00
CA SER A 27 -3.04 -19.12 -6.00
C SER A 27 -4.15 -20.17 -6.18
N SER A 28 -3.78 -21.45 -6.13
CA SER A 28 -4.74 -22.56 -6.20
C SER A 28 -5.67 -22.51 -4.99
N LEU A 29 -5.10 -22.37 -3.79
CA LEU A 29 -5.86 -22.33 -2.55
C LEU A 29 -6.87 -21.18 -2.54
N THR A 30 -6.49 -20.01 -3.05
CA THR A 30 -7.36 -18.82 -3.07
C THR A 30 -8.39 -18.83 -4.21
N THR A 31 -8.09 -19.44 -5.36
CA THR A 31 -8.97 -19.43 -6.54
C THR A 31 -9.99 -20.57 -6.53
N ILE A 32 -9.54 -21.80 -6.24
CA ILE A 32 -10.34 -23.02 -6.33
C ILE A 32 -10.50 -23.75 -4.99
N GLY A 33 -9.83 -23.27 -3.93
CA GLY A 33 -9.91 -23.89 -2.60
C GLY A 33 -11.34 -24.04 -2.07
N PRO A 34 -12.20 -23.00 -2.10
CA PRO A 34 -13.60 -23.13 -1.69
C PRO A 34 -14.35 -24.23 -2.46
N MET A 35 -14.15 -24.33 -3.78
CA MET A 35 -14.77 -25.36 -4.61
C MET A 35 -14.30 -26.76 -4.21
N ILE A 36 -12.99 -26.97 -4.04
CA ILE A 36 -12.43 -28.27 -3.62
C ILE A 36 -12.95 -28.67 -2.24
N LEU A 37 -13.03 -27.72 -1.30
CA LEU A 37 -13.57 -27.96 0.04
C LEU A 37 -15.04 -28.36 -0.01
N CYS A 38 -15.86 -27.70 -0.83
CA CYS A 38 -17.26 -28.07 -1.03
C CYS A 38 -17.40 -29.45 -1.68
N MET A 39 -16.58 -29.77 -2.69
CA MET A 39 -16.57 -31.12 -3.30
C MET A 39 -16.21 -32.20 -2.28
N PHE A 40 -15.19 -31.95 -1.46
CA PHE A 40 -14.80 -32.85 -0.38
C PHE A 40 -15.95 -33.02 0.62
N LEU A 41 -16.61 -31.93 1.04
CA LEU A 41 -17.75 -31.97 1.94
C LEU A 41 -18.88 -32.86 1.39
N ILE A 42 -19.26 -32.67 0.12
CA ILE A 42 -20.34 -33.43 -0.51
C ILE A 42 -20.01 -34.93 -0.53
N ILE A 43 -18.79 -35.29 -0.94
CA ILE A 43 -18.34 -36.69 -1.00
C ILE A 43 -18.24 -37.29 0.41
N ALA A 44 -17.72 -36.54 1.39
CA ALA A 44 -17.58 -37.00 2.75
C ALA A 44 -18.95 -37.24 3.43
N LEU A 45 -19.91 -36.32 3.26
CA LEU A 45 -21.27 -36.52 3.76
C LEU A 45 -21.99 -37.67 3.04
N GLN A 46 -21.81 -37.81 1.73
CA GLN A 46 -22.31 -38.98 0.99
C GLN A 46 -21.76 -40.29 1.56
N ARG A 47 -20.48 -40.35 1.92
CA ARG A 47 -19.87 -41.52 2.56
C ARG A 47 -20.42 -41.77 3.96
N MET A 48 -20.68 -40.73 4.73
CA MET A 48 -21.32 -40.85 6.05
C MET A 48 -22.76 -41.35 5.94
N MET A 49 -23.51 -40.91 4.91
CA MET A 49 -24.83 -41.47 4.60
C MET A 49 -24.73 -42.97 4.29
N THR A 50 -23.71 -43.40 3.54
CA THR A 50 -23.45 -44.85 3.27
C THR A 50 -23.30 -45.65 4.55
N SER A 51 -22.52 -45.14 5.50
CA SER A 51 -22.23 -45.81 6.77
C SER A 51 -23.44 -45.89 7.69
N ASN A 52 -24.52 -45.17 7.38
CA ASN A 52 -25.79 -45.16 8.12
C ASN A 52 -26.95 -45.73 7.27
N ASP A 53 -26.64 -46.76 6.46
CA ASP A 53 -27.60 -47.55 5.68
C ASP A 53 -28.51 -46.75 4.73
N ALA A 54 -28.04 -45.60 4.23
CA ALA A 54 -28.80 -44.80 3.28
C ALA A 54 -28.99 -45.52 1.93
N SER A 55 -30.24 -45.55 1.45
CA SER A 55 -30.61 -46.19 0.17
C SER A 55 -30.06 -45.43 -1.04
N TYR A 56 -29.93 -46.11 -2.19
CA TYR A 56 -29.50 -45.49 -3.45
C TYR A 56 -30.36 -44.27 -3.84
N LEU A 57 -31.69 -44.35 -3.66
CA LEU A 57 -32.62 -43.25 -3.95
C LEU A 57 -32.33 -42.01 -3.09
N GLN A 58 -31.91 -42.19 -1.84
CA GLN A 58 -31.56 -41.08 -0.95
C GLN A 58 -30.27 -40.39 -1.35
N TRP A 59 -29.32 -41.13 -1.93
CA TRP A 59 -28.07 -40.57 -2.46
C TRP A 59 -28.31 -39.81 -3.76
N GLU A 60 -29.10 -40.39 -4.66
CA GLU A 60 -29.48 -39.78 -5.93
C GLU A 60 -30.23 -38.47 -5.67
N LEU A 61 -31.17 -38.46 -4.72
CA LEU A 61 -31.88 -37.25 -4.30
C LEU A 61 -30.92 -36.22 -3.68
N TYR A 62 -30.00 -36.62 -2.81
CA TYR A 62 -29.01 -35.71 -2.20
C TYR A 62 -28.15 -35.01 -3.27
N ILE A 63 -27.54 -35.78 -4.18
CA ILE A 63 -26.68 -35.24 -5.23
C ILE A 63 -27.47 -34.36 -6.19
N ALA A 64 -28.67 -34.77 -6.60
CA ALA A 64 -29.55 -33.96 -7.45
C ALA A 64 -29.88 -32.62 -6.78
N THR A 65 -30.24 -32.64 -5.50
CA THR A 65 -30.55 -31.43 -4.71
C THR A 65 -29.36 -30.47 -4.69
N VAL A 66 -28.19 -30.96 -4.30
CA VAL A 66 -26.98 -30.14 -4.18
C VAL A 66 -26.61 -29.55 -5.55
N THR A 67 -26.65 -30.36 -6.60
CA THR A 67 -26.36 -29.94 -7.98
C THR A 67 -27.31 -28.85 -8.46
N TYR A 68 -28.62 -29.03 -8.26
CA TYR A 68 -29.64 -28.03 -8.58
C TYR A 68 -29.41 -26.73 -7.80
N CYS A 69 -29.18 -26.83 -6.48
CA CYS A 69 -28.95 -25.66 -5.66
C CYS A 69 -27.75 -24.85 -6.14
N PHE A 70 -26.62 -25.50 -6.48
CA PHE A 70 -25.45 -24.81 -7.04
C PHE A 70 -25.73 -24.17 -8.42
N ILE A 71 -26.35 -24.91 -9.35
CA ILE A 71 -26.59 -24.43 -10.73
C ILE A 71 -27.57 -23.27 -10.75
N PHE A 72 -28.72 -23.39 -10.09
CA PHE A 72 -29.75 -22.37 -10.18
C PHE A 72 -29.42 -21.14 -9.33
N SER A 73 -28.75 -21.29 -8.19
CA SER A 73 -28.36 -20.13 -7.36
C SER A 73 -27.34 -19.24 -8.07
N ILE A 74 -26.38 -19.82 -8.79
CA ILE A 74 -25.39 -19.04 -9.55
C ILE A 74 -26.02 -18.38 -10.78
N ILE A 75 -26.92 -19.06 -11.50
CA ILE A 75 -27.62 -18.48 -12.66
C ILE A 75 -28.48 -17.28 -12.22
N VAL A 76 -29.26 -17.43 -11.15
CA VAL A 76 -30.15 -16.38 -10.63
C VAL A 76 -29.36 -15.15 -10.17
N THR A 77 -28.18 -15.34 -9.57
CA THR A 77 -27.37 -14.23 -9.04
C THR A 77 -26.41 -13.61 -10.07
N SER A 78 -26.00 -14.36 -11.10
CA SER A 78 -24.93 -13.98 -12.05
C SER A 78 -25.09 -12.58 -12.68
N GLY A 79 -26.29 -12.23 -13.14
CA GLY A 79 -26.53 -10.93 -13.77
C GLY A 79 -26.37 -9.76 -12.79
N ILE A 80 -26.87 -9.92 -11.57
CA ILE A 80 -26.71 -8.91 -10.51
C ILE A 80 -25.24 -8.83 -10.09
N SER A 81 -24.56 -9.97 -9.93
CA SER A 81 -23.14 -10.04 -9.58
C SER A 81 -22.25 -9.26 -10.55
N MET A 82 -22.53 -9.29 -11.86
CA MET A 82 -21.78 -8.52 -12.86
C MET A 82 -21.99 -7.00 -12.71
N ILE A 83 -23.21 -6.56 -12.39
CA ILE A 83 -23.50 -5.15 -12.13
C ILE A 83 -22.81 -4.69 -10.84
N LEU A 84 -22.92 -5.49 -9.77
CA LEU A 84 -22.28 -5.20 -8.49
C LEU A 84 -20.77 -5.13 -8.62
N THR A 85 -20.16 -6.02 -9.41
CA THR A 85 -18.72 -6.01 -9.67
C THR A 85 -18.28 -4.67 -10.29
N ARG A 86 -19.04 -4.15 -11.26
CA ARG A 86 -18.73 -2.83 -11.86
C ARG A 86 -19.01 -1.69 -10.88
N PHE A 87 -20.12 -1.74 -10.16
CA PHE A 87 -20.47 -0.74 -9.15
C PHE A 87 -19.38 -0.63 -8.08
N LEU A 88 -18.92 -1.76 -7.55
CA LEU A 88 -17.85 -1.80 -6.57
C LEU A 88 -16.54 -1.28 -7.12
N ALA A 89 -16.15 -1.65 -8.35
CA ALA A 89 -14.95 -1.12 -8.98
C ALA A 89 -15.00 0.42 -9.08
N ASP A 90 -16.15 0.99 -9.46
CA ASP A 90 -16.34 2.44 -9.56
C ASP A 90 -16.35 3.11 -8.17
N MET A 91 -16.96 2.51 -7.15
CA MET A 91 -16.98 3.06 -5.78
C MET A 91 -15.61 3.00 -5.11
N LEU A 92 -14.86 1.91 -5.29
CA LEU A 92 -13.48 1.78 -4.82
C LEU A 92 -12.57 2.79 -5.51
N TYR A 93 -12.71 2.96 -6.83
CA TYR A 93 -11.95 3.95 -7.58
C TYR A 93 -12.26 5.39 -7.14
N GLN A 94 -13.53 5.70 -6.89
CA GLN A 94 -13.99 7.00 -6.39
C GLN A 94 -13.83 7.19 -4.87
N LYS A 95 -13.28 6.20 -4.15
CA LYS A 95 -13.11 6.20 -2.68
C LYS A 95 -14.42 6.38 -1.89
N LYS A 96 -15.55 5.92 -2.42
CA LYS A 96 -16.89 5.99 -1.78
C LYS A 96 -17.23 4.71 -1.02
N PHE A 97 -16.48 4.44 0.05
CA PHE A 97 -16.60 3.20 0.83
C PHE A 97 -17.93 3.07 1.58
N ASP A 98 -18.57 4.20 1.88
CA ASP A 98 -19.88 4.27 2.54
C ASP A 98 -21.02 3.67 1.70
N GLN A 99 -20.83 3.47 0.39
CA GLN A 99 -21.82 2.88 -0.50
C GLN A 99 -21.71 1.35 -0.64
N ILE A 100 -20.63 0.75 -0.16
CA ILE A 100 -20.31 -0.67 -0.38
C ILE A 100 -21.24 -1.58 0.45
N LEU A 101 -21.22 -1.45 1.78
CA LEU A 101 -22.07 -2.29 2.63
C LEU A 101 -23.58 -2.07 2.40
N PRO A 102 -24.06 -0.82 2.16
CA PRO A 102 -25.40 -0.57 1.67
C PRO A 102 -25.77 -1.34 0.39
N SER A 103 -24.92 -1.33 -0.64
CA SER A 103 -25.23 -2.03 -1.89
C SER A 103 -25.28 -3.54 -1.73
N PHE A 104 -24.51 -4.10 -0.77
CA PHE A 104 -24.59 -5.51 -0.41
C PHE A 104 -25.96 -5.87 0.17
N ASN A 105 -26.39 -5.12 1.19
CA ASN A 105 -27.70 -5.31 1.82
C ASN A 105 -28.83 -5.10 0.81
N GLY A 106 -28.74 -4.06 -0.03
CA GLY A 106 -29.71 -3.80 -1.09
C GLY A 106 -29.78 -4.92 -2.13
N ALA A 107 -28.65 -5.52 -2.50
CA ALA A 107 -28.61 -6.67 -3.40
C ALA A 107 -29.29 -7.90 -2.77
N LEU A 108 -29.05 -8.18 -1.48
CA LEU A 108 -29.72 -9.27 -0.78
C LEU A 108 -31.23 -9.05 -0.68
N ILE A 109 -31.68 -7.82 -0.42
CA ILE A 109 -33.12 -7.47 -0.39
C ILE A 109 -33.79 -7.73 -1.76
N VAL A 110 -33.05 -7.67 -2.86
CA VAL A 110 -33.57 -7.99 -4.21
C VAL A 110 -33.48 -9.50 -4.50
N CYS A 111 -32.32 -10.11 -4.27
CA CYS A 111 -32.06 -11.49 -4.66
C CYS A 111 -32.78 -12.52 -3.77
N LEU A 112 -32.83 -12.30 -2.45
CA LEU A 112 -33.37 -13.29 -1.52
C LEU A 112 -34.87 -13.50 -1.68
N PRO A 113 -35.74 -12.48 -1.74
CA PRO A 113 -37.17 -12.71 -1.93
C PRO A 113 -37.49 -13.41 -3.25
N LEU A 114 -36.75 -13.08 -4.31
CA LEU A 114 -36.89 -13.73 -5.61
C LEU A 114 -36.45 -15.20 -5.56
N GLY A 115 -35.27 -15.46 -5.00
CA GLY A 115 -34.75 -16.82 -4.83
C GLY A 115 -35.66 -17.68 -3.95
N ALA A 116 -36.16 -17.10 -2.86
CA ALA A 116 -37.13 -17.71 -1.97
C ALA A 116 -38.40 -18.11 -2.73
N PHE A 117 -38.94 -17.21 -3.55
CA PHE A 117 -40.14 -17.50 -4.33
C PHE A 117 -39.92 -18.63 -5.33
N VAL A 118 -38.80 -18.61 -6.07
CA VAL A 118 -38.45 -19.68 -7.04
C VAL A 118 -38.24 -21.02 -6.35
N ALA A 119 -37.49 -21.04 -5.23
CA ALA A 119 -37.22 -22.26 -4.47
C ALA A 119 -38.49 -22.83 -3.87
N TRP A 120 -39.35 -21.99 -3.28
CA TRP A 120 -40.65 -22.42 -2.76
C TRP A 120 -41.53 -23.02 -3.86
N LEU A 121 -41.58 -22.37 -5.02
CA LEU A 121 -42.38 -22.80 -6.14
C LEU A 121 -41.94 -24.19 -6.64
N PHE A 122 -40.63 -24.42 -6.75
CA PHE A 122 -40.08 -25.72 -7.14
C PHE A 122 -40.29 -26.80 -6.06
N LEU A 123 -39.99 -26.49 -4.79
CA LEU A 123 -39.97 -27.47 -3.71
C LEU A 123 -41.35 -27.94 -3.25
N ARG A 124 -42.42 -27.18 -3.51
CA ARG A 124 -43.77 -27.60 -3.09
C ARG A 124 -44.20 -28.91 -3.76
N ASP A 125 -43.79 -29.14 -5.01
CA ASP A 125 -44.17 -30.31 -5.80
C ASP A 125 -43.19 -31.49 -5.66
N VAL A 126 -42.05 -31.28 -5.00
CA VAL A 126 -41.09 -32.35 -4.68
C VAL A 126 -41.70 -33.32 -3.67
N THR A 127 -41.68 -34.63 -3.95
CA THR A 127 -42.16 -35.65 -3.01
C THR A 127 -41.07 -36.03 -2.00
N ALA A 128 -40.98 -35.25 -0.91
CA ALA A 128 -40.03 -35.48 0.17
C ALA A 128 -40.54 -34.93 1.52
N SER A 129 -39.86 -35.27 2.61
CA SER A 129 -40.21 -34.80 3.96
C SER A 129 -40.11 -33.28 4.10
N ALA A 130 -40.89 -32.70 5.01
CA ALA A 130 -40.85 -31.25 5.29
C ALA A 130 -39.44 -30.78 5.71
N GLY A 131 -38.74 -31.60 6.52
CA GLY A 131 -37.36 -31.31 6.92
C GLY A 131 -36.38 -31.28 5.75
N TYR A 132 -36.52 -32.20 4.79
CA TYR A 132 -35.73 -32.14 3.54
C TYR A 132 -36.02 -30.87 2.74
N LYS A 133 -37.30 -30.51 2.56
CA LYS A 133 -37.68 -29.32 1.79
C LYS A 133 -37.13 -28.04 2.43
N LEU A 134 -37.19 -27.96 3.76
CA LEU A 134 -36.60 -26.84 4.50
C LEU A 134 -35.08 -26.79 4.30
N GLY A 135 -34.37 -27.92 4.42
CA GLY A 135 -32.92 -27.94 4.21
C GLY A 135 -32.52 -27.57 2.78
N ALA A 136 -33.21 -28.11 1.76
CA ALA A 136 -32.96 -27.73 0.36
C ALA A 136 -33.22 -26.23 0.11
N TYR A 137 -34.27 -25.68 0.73
CA TYR A 137 -34.60 -24.26 0.66
C TYR A 137 -33.51 -23.39 1.32
N LEU A 138 -33.11 -23.71 2.55
CA LEU A 138 -32.07 -22.97 3.28
C LEU A 138 -30.75 -23.01 2.51
N PHE A 139 -30.35 -24.19 2.04
CA PHE A 139 -29.11 -24.34 1.27
C PHE A 139 -29.10 -23.44 0.02
N PHE A 140 -30.21 -23.40 -0.72
CA PHE A 140 -30.35 -22.52 -1.88
C PHE A 140 -30.23 -21.04 -1.51
N MET A 141 -30.85 -20.63 -0.41
CA MET A 141 -30.81 -19.25 0.09
C MET A 141 -29.41 -18.85 0.56
N GLU A 142 -28.72 -19.73 1.28
CA GLU A 142 -27.35 -19.50 1.74
C GLU A 142 -26.38 -19.39 0.56
N LEU A 143 -26.56 -20.21 -0.49
CA LEU A 143 -25.77 -20.06 -1.71
C LEU A 143 -25.98 -18.70 -2.38
N ILE A 144 -27.21 -18.19 -2.46
CA ILE A 144 -27.47 -16.83 -2.97
C ILE A 144 -26.68 -15.79 -2.16
N ILE A 145 -26.67 -15.92 -0.82
CA ILE A 145 -25.89 -15.05 0.05
C ILE A 145 -24.41 -15.17 -0.31
N ILE A 146 -23.85 -16.37 -0.32
CA ILE A 146 -22.42 -16.62 -0.60
C ILE A 146 -22.00 -16.09 -1.97
N TRP A 147 -22.81 -16.25 -3.01
CA TRP A 147 -22.48 -15.73 -4.34
C TRP A 147 -22.38 -14.21 -4.34
N ILE A 148 -23.33 -13.53 -3.69
CA ILE A 148 -23.28 -12.08 -3.55
C ILE A 148 -22.10 -11.67 -2.65
N GLN A 149 -21.88 -12.33 -1.51
CA GLN A 149 -20.73 -12.05 -0.62
C GLN A 149 -19.41 -12.19 -1.38
N SER A 150 -19.26 -13.21 -2.22
CA SER A 150 -18.03 -13.48 -2.98
C SER A 150 -17.61 -12.31 -3.89
N VAL A 151 -18.58 -11.57 -4.46
CA VAL A 151 -18.32 -10.35 -5.23
C VAL A 151 -17.64 -9.27 -4.36
N TYR A 152 -18.08 -9.09 -3.13
CA TYR A 152 -17.54 -8.10 -2.18
C TYR A 152 -16.25 -8.58 -1.52
N LEU A 153 -16.10 -9.87 -1.23
CA LEU A 153 -14.86 -10.44 -0.70
C LEU A 153 -13.70 -10.26 -1.68
N SER A 154 -13.97 -10.36 -2.99
CA SER A 154 -12.95 -10.07 -4.02
C SER A 154 -12.44 -8.63 -3.99
N ALA A 155 -13.22 -7.69 -3.45
CA ALA A 155 -12.83 -6.29 -3.25
C ALA A 155 -12.00 -6.05 -1.98
N LEU A 156 -12.18 -6.89 -0.94
CA LEU A 156 -11.50 -6.77 0.35
C LEU A 156 -10.04 -7.22 0.34
N LYS A 157 -9.63 -8.00 -0.65
CA LYS A 157 -8.26 -8.49 -0.86
C LYS A 157 -7.70 -9.42 0.22
N ASP A 158 -8.50 -9.89 1.19
CA ASP A 158 -8.10 -10.89 2.21
C ASP A 158 -8.61 -12.29 1.84
N TYR A 159 -7.97 -12.92 0.87
CA TYR A 159 -8.43 -14.20 0.29
C TYR A 159 -8.16 -15.41 1.22
N ILE A 160 -7.15 -15.35 2.09
CA ILE A 160 -6.87 -16.42 3.08
C ILE A 160 -8.05 -16.55 4.04
N ARG A 161 -8.60 -15.42 4.50
CA ARG A 161 -9.73 -15.43 5.42
C ARG A 161 -10.98 -16.06 4.81
N ILE A 162 -11.19 -15.92 3.49
CA ILE A 162 -12.27 -16.59 2.76
C ILE A 162 -12.07 -18.11 2.85
N VAL A 163 -10.90 -18.60 2.44
CA VAL A 163 -10.59 -20.04 2.46
C VAL A 163 -10.71 -20.61 3.87
N ARG A 164 -10.24 -19.88 4.88
CA ARG A 164 -10.37 -20.27 6.29
C ARG A 164 -11.83 -20.39 6.73
N SER A 165 -12.69 -19.47 6.30
CA SER A 165 -14.12 -19.51 6.62
C SER A 165 -14.78 -20.75 5.99
N PHE A 166 -14.44 -21.08 4.74
CA PHE A 166 -14.88 -22.32 4.08
C PHE A 166 -14.35 -23.57 4.80
N ALA A 167 -13.07 -23.60 5.18
CA ALA A 167 -12.50 -24.75 5.89
C ALA A 167 -13.18 -24.99 7.24
N ILE A 168 -13.42 -23.94 8.01
CA ILE A 168 -14.14 -24.02 9.30
C ILE A 168 -15.59 -24.45 9.06
N GLY A 169 -16.27 -23.91 8.05
CA GLY A 169 -17.62 -24.31 7.68
C GLY A 169 -17.72 -25.79 7.29
N VAL A 170 -16.76 -26.30 6.52
CA VAL A 170 -16.70 -27.73 6.16
C VAL A 170 -16.49 -28.60 7.40
N VAL A 171 -15.59 -28.21 8.31
CA VAL A 171 -15.40 -28.93 9.59
C VAL A 171 -16.69 -28.91 10.42
N ALA A 172 -17.36 -27.77 10.52
CA ALA A 172 -18.63 -27.62 11.23
C ALA A 172 -19.74 -28.48 10.59
N ALA A 173 -19.82 -28.55 9.27
CA ALA A 173 -20.76 -29.40 8.56
C ALA A 173 -20.48 -30.89 8.79
N LEU A 174 -19.22 -31.33 8.74
CA LEU A 174 -18.88 -32.74 9.00
C LEU A 174 -19.11 -33.13 10.46
N ALA A 175 -18.78 -32.26 11.40
CA ALA A 175 -19.00 -32.50 12.83
C ALA A 175 -20.50 -32.54 13.16
N SER A 176 -21.27 -31.59 12.64
CA SER A 176 -22.73 -31.60 12.80
C SER A 176 -23.39 -32.77 12.10
N GLY A 177 -22.90 -33.18 10.92
CA GLY A 177 -23.36 -34.40 10.24
C GLY A 177 -23.11 -35.64 11.07
N TRP A 178 -21.90 -35.81 11.60
CA TRP A 178 -21.59 -36.95 12.46
C TRP A 178 -22.52 -37.00 13.67
N LEU A 179 -22.77 -35.85 14.29
CA LEU A 179 -23.68 -35.73 15.43
C LEU A 179 -25.14 -36.05 15.05
N LEU A 180 -25.62 -35.50 13.93
CA LEU A 180 -27.00 -35.71 13.47
C LEU A 180 -27.25 -37.16 13.10
N PHE A 181 -26.30 -37.82 12.41
CA PHE A 181 -26.39 -39.25 12.11
C PHE A 181 -26.32 -40.12 13.37
N ALA A 182 -25.57 -39.70 14.39
CA ALA A 182 -25.41 -40.48 15.63
C ALA A 182 -26.58 -40.35 16.61
N ILE A 183 -27.22 -39.18 16.68
CA ILE A 183 -28.18 -38.83 17.75
C ILE A 183 -29.63 -38.77 17.25
N THR A 184 -29.86 -38.48 15.97
CA THR A 184 -31.20 -38.23 15.45
C THR A 184 -31.68 -39.36 14.53
N ASN A 185 -32.99 -39.61 14.52
CA ASN A 185 -33.65 -40.53 13.58
C ASN A 185 -34.06 -39.83 12.27
N PHE A 186 -33.36 -38.78 11.87
CA PHE A 186 -33.66 -38.08 10.62
C PHE A 186 -33.35 -38.96 9.40
N GLN A 187 -34.09 -38.75 8.31
CA GLN A 187 -33.75 -39.37 7.04
C GLN A 187 -32.34 -38.96 6.64
N PRO A 188 -31.49 -39.88 6.13
CA PRO A 188 -30.10 -39.57 5.85
C PRO A 188 -29.88 -38.36 4.94
N THR A 189 -30.73 -38.18 3.92
CA THR A 189 -30.71 -37.01 3.02
C THR A 189 -30.99 -35.70 3.78
N THR A 190 -31.94 -35.71 4.71
CA THR A 190 -32.29 -34.54 5.52
C THR A 190 -31.16 -34.19 6.49
N ALA A 191 -30.59 -35.19 7.18
CA ALA A 191 -29.46 -34.98 8.07
C ALA A 191 -28.27 -34.36 7.32
N ALA A 192 -27.92 -34.91 6.15
CA ALA A 192 -26.84 -34.39 5.31
C ALA A 192 -27.08 -32.95 4.86
N LEU A 193 -28.29 -32.60 4.42
CA LEU A 193 -28.60 -31.22 4.01
C LEU A 193 -28.53 -30.23 5.17
N LEU A 194 -29.11 -30.56 6.33
CA LEU A 194 -29.04 -29.70 7.51
C LEU A 194 -27.60 -29.51 8.00
N SER A 195 -26.75 -30.51 7.82
CA SER A 195 -25.32 -30.40 8.13
C SER A 195 -24.61 -29.43 7.19
N ILE A 196 -24.94 -29.48 5.90
CA ILE A 196 -24.46 -28.49 4.93
C ILE A 196 -24.93 -27.09 5.33
N ASP A 197 -26.21 -26.92 5.65
CA ASP A 197 -26.77 -25.62 6.07
C ASP A 197 -26.03 -25.07 7.29
N ILE A 198 -25.74 -25.89 8.31
CA ILE A 198 -24.96 -25.45 9.48
C ILE A 198 -23.57 -24.95 9.05
N GLY A 199 -22.88 -25.67 8.17
CA GLY A 199 -21.57 -25.26 7.68
C GLY A 199 -21.62 -23.99 6.83
N PHE A 200 -22.60 -23.88 5.94
CA PHE A 200 -22.77 -22.75 5.04
C PHE A 200 -23.27 -21.51 5.78
N PHE A 201 -24.10 -21.66 6.81
CA PHE A 201 -24.44 -20.60 7.75
C PHE A 201 -23.20 -20.05 8.47
N VAL A 202 -22.32 -20.94 8.97
CA VAL A 202 -21.05 -20.52 9.59
C VAL A 202 -20.19 -19.72 8.60
N ILE A 203 -20.10 -20.17 7.34
CA ILE A 203 -19.40 -19.44 6.27
C ILE A 203 -20.02 -18.05 6.05
N CYS A 204 -21.35 -17.96 5.95
CA CYS A 204 -22.09 -16.72 5.76
C CYS A 204 -21.85 -15.74 6.92
N ALA A 205 -21.94 -16.23 8.16
CA ALA A 205 -21.78 -15.45 9.37
C ALA A 205 -20.36 -14.90 9.53
N MET A 206 -19.34 -15.75 9.35
CA MET A 206 -17.93 -15.34 9.40
C MET A 206 -17.60 -14.30 8.33
N SER A 207 -18.08 -14.52 7.10
CA SER A 207 -17.88 -13.59 5.98
C SER A 207 -18.57 -12.26 6.24
N MET A 208 -19.80 -12.28 6.79
CA MET A 208 -20.54 -11.06 7.13
C MET A 208 -19.90 -10.28 8.28
N HIS A 209 -19.39 -10.98 9.30
CA HIS A 209 -18.66 -10.36 10.39
C HIS A 209 -17.42 -9.62 9.85
N HIS A 210 -16.68 -10.24 8.93
CA HIS A 210 -15.54 -9.60 8.29
C HIS A 210 -15.92 -8.35 7.49
N PHE A 211 -17.04 -8.36 6.76
CA PHE A 211 -17.52 -7.15 6.05
C PHE A 211 -17.80 -5.99 6.98
N LYS A 212 -18.44 -6.24 8.12
CA LYS A 212 -18.77 -5.20 9.09
C LYS A 212 -17.53 -4.62 9.77
N GLN A 213 -16.44 -5.37 9.89
CA GLN A 213 -15.17 -4.87 10.41
C GLN A 213 -14.47 -3.91 9.43
N MET A 214 -14.62 -4.15 8.12
CA MET A 214 -13.83 -3.46 7.09
C MET A 214 -14.53 -2.24 6.48
N PHE A 215 -15.87 -2.20 6.47
CA PHE A 215 -16.62 -1.13 5.84
C PHE A 215 -17.48 -0.34 6.85
N PRO A 216 -17.66 0.98 6.63
CA PRO A 216 -18.53 1.80 7.48
C PRO A 216 -19.95 1.24 7.58
N ALA A 217 -20.62 1.54 8.69
CA ALA A 217 -21.99 1.10 8.94
C ALA A 217 -22.94 1.50 7.80
N ALA A 218 -23.79 0.56 7.39
CA ALA A 218 -24.66 0.74 6.24
C ALA A 218 -25.76 1.78 6.50
N LYS A 219 -25.78 2.86 5.70
CA LYS A 219 -26.87 3.85 5.71
C LYS A 219 -28.01 3.37 4.82
N GLY A 220 -29.21 3.21 5.39
CA GLY A 220 -30.40 2.67 4.70
C GLY A 220 -30.77 3.38 3.39
N GLN A 221 -30.53 4.70 3.30
CA GLN A 221 -30.82 5.52 2.12
C GLN A 221 -30.00 5.11 0.89
N LEU A 222 -28.88 4.42 1.06
CA LEU A 222 -27.94 4.09 -0.02
C LEU A 222 -28.10 2.67 -0.55
N TYR A 223 -29.02 1.85 -0.01
CA TYR A 223 -29.13 0.41 -0.32
C TYR A 223 -29.30 0.13 -1.81
N PHE A 224 -30.08 0.96 -2.50
CA PHE A 224 -30.46 0.72 -3.89
C PHE A 224 -29.66 1.53 -4.92
N THR A 225 -28.57 2.18 -4.50
CA THR A 225 -27.77 3.05 -5.38
C THR A 225 -27.22 2.28 -6.60
N PHE A 226 -26.86 1.01 -6.41
CA PHE A 226 -26.36 0.13 -7.48
C PHE A 226 -27.41 -0.11 -8.59
N LEU A 227 -28.71 0.02 -8.31
CA LEU A 227 -29.76 -0.16 -9.33
C LEU A 227 -29.65 0.88 -10.46
N SER A 228 -29.03 2.03 -10.21
CA SER A 228 -28.75 3.02 -11.26
C SER A 228 -27.84 2.46 -12.36
N TYR A 229 -27.00 1.46 -12.07
CA TYR A 229 -26.09 0.83 -13.03
C TYR A 229 -26.81 -0.09 -14.00
N PHE A 230 -28.02 -0.57 -13.70
CA PHE A 230 -28.85 -1.26 -14.68
C PHE A 230 -29.20 -0.37 -15.87
N LYS A 231 -29.47 0.91 -15.61
CA LYS A 231 -29.75 1.89 -16.67
C LYS A 231 -28.50 2.28 -17.43
N LYS A 232 -27.37 2.39 -16.73
CA LYS A 232 -26.10 2.81 -17.33
C LYS A 232 -25.48 1.70 -18.19
N TYR A 233 -25.54 0.45 -17.72
CA TYR A 233 -24.83 -0.69 -18.28
C TYR A 233 -25.70 -1.96 -18.36
N PRO A 234 -26.84 -1.93 -19.07
CA PRO A 234 -27.78 -3.06 -19.12
C PRO A 234 -27.16 -4.34 -19.70
N ALA A 235 -26.17 -4.21 -20.59
CA ALA A 235 -25.45 -5.33 -21.18
C ALA A 235 -24.77 -6.22 -20.13
N LEU A 236 -24.30 -5.66 -19.00
CA LEU A 236 -23.59 -6.44 -17.97
C LEU A 236 -24.48 -7.50 -17.31
N PHE A 237 -25.77 -7.19 -17.11
CA PHE A 237 -26.71 -8.13 -16.51
C PHE A 237 -26.87 -9.37 -17.39
N PHE A 238 -27.20 -9.16 -18.68
CA PHE A 238 -27.41 -10.25 -19.62
C PHE A 238 -26.12 -11.02 -19.92
N THR A 239 -24.98 -10.33 -19.99
CA THR A 239 -23.66 -10.99 -20.10
C THR A 239 -23.44 -11.95 -18.94
N GLY A 240 -23.71 -11.53 -17.70
CA GLY A 240 -23.60 -12.41 -16.53
C GLY A 240 -24.47 -13.67 -16.68
N CYS A 241 -25.74 -13.48 -17.02
CA CYS A 241 -26.66 -14.59 -17.24
C CYS A 241 -26.14 -15.56 -18.32
N PHE A 242 -25.77 -15.05 -19.50
CA PHE A 242 -25.33 -15.92 -20.60
C PHE A 242 -24.01 -16.63 -20.34
N MET A 243 -23.04 -15.98 -19.68
CA MET A 243 -21.76 -16.61 -19.39
C MET A 243 -21.89 -17.82 -18.46
N TYR A 244 -22.75 -17.73 -17.43
CA TYR A 244 -22.97 -18.84 -16.50
C TYR A 244 -23.99 -19.86 -17.03
N SER A 245 -25.06 -19.43 -17.71
CA SER A 245 -25.98 -20.36 -18.37
C SER A 245 -25.30 -21.17 -19.46
N GLY A 246 -24.31 -20.61 -20.16
CA GLY A 246 -23.54 -21.31 -21.19
C GLY A 246 -22.81 -22.56 -20.70
N VAL A 247 -22.45 -22.60 -19.40
CA VAL A 247 -21.82 -23.77 -18.76
C VAL A 247 -22.81 -24.94 -18.65
N TYR A 248 -24.10 -24.66 -18.41
CA TYR A 248 -25.07 -25.67 -18.01
C TYR A 248 -26.19 -25.92 -19.03
N VAL A 249 -26.34 -25.07 -20.04
CA VAL A 249 -27.46 -25.16 -20.99
C VAL A 249 -27.54 -26.51 -21.71
N HIS A 250 -26.40 -27.13 -22.02
CA HIS A 250 -26.41 -28.48 -22.58
C HIS A 250 -26.97 -29.51 -21.61
N ASN A 251 -26.71 -29.40 -20.30
CA ASN A 251 -27.30 -30.31 -19.30
C ASN A 251 -28.83 -30.19 -19.32
N PHE A 252 -29.36 -28.96 -19.41
CA PHE A 252 -30.81 -28.75 -19.46
C PHE A 252 -31.45 -29.41 -20.68
N VAL A 253 -30.76 -29.40 -21.83
CA VAL A 253 -31.20 -30.11 -23.04
C VAL A 253 -31.28 -31.61 -22.79
N TYR A 254 -30.27 -32.20 -22.13
CA TYR A 254 -30.25 -33.62 -21.80
C TYR A 254 -31.26 -34.02 -20.71
N TRP A 255 -31.47 -33.15 -19.72
CA TRP A 255 -32.47 -33.37 -18.66
C TRP A 255 -33.90 -33.37 -19.20
N LEU A 256 -34.18 -32.51 -20.19
CA LEU A 256 -35.46 -32.45 -20.90
C LEU A 256 -35.54 -33.47 -22.06
N GLY A 257 -34.49 -34.26 -22.26
CA GLY A 257 -34.40 -35.25 -23.32
C GLY A 257 -35.20 -36.53 -23.03
N PRO A 258 -35.37 -37.40 -24.04
CA PRO A 258 -36.18 -38.62 -23.93
C PRO A 258 -35.65 -39.64 -22.90
N ASN A 259 -34.35 -39.59 -22.60
CA ASN A 259 -33.68 -40.48 -21.65
C ASN A 259 -33.51 -39.85 -20.25
N GLY A 260 -34.05 -38.65 -20.03
CA GLY A 260 -34.03 -38.00 -18.72
C GLY A 260 -34.78 -38.83 -17.67
N ARG A 261 -34.22 -38.89 -16.46
CA ARG A 261 -34.81 -39.58 -15.31
C ARG A 261 -35.32 -38.56 -14.30
N GLU A 262 -36.51 -38.81 -13.79
CA GLU A 262 -37.13 -38.00 -12.74
C GLU A 262 -36.84 -38.57 -11.35
N VAL A 263 -36.41 -37.71 -10.43
CA VAL A 263 -36.11 -38.03 -9.04
C VAL A 263 -37.01 -37.17 -8.15
N ALA A 264 -37.73 -37.82 -7.23
CA ALA A 264 -38.70 -37.17 -6.33
C ALA A 264 -39.72 -36.25 -7.05
N ASN A 265 -40.18 -36.66 -8.24
CA ASN A 265 -41.22 -36.03 -9.06
C ASN A 265 -40.94 -34.59 -9.56
N GLN A 266 -39.70 -34.10 -9.46
CA GLN A 266 -39.35 -32.75 -9.95
C GLN A 266 -37.89 -32.64 -10.43
N TYR A 267 -36.95 -33.37 -9.83
CA TYR A 267 -35.55 -33.28 -10.26
C TYR A 267 -35.35 -34.11 -11.53
N LEU A 268 -35.07 -33.42 -12.64
CA LEU A 268 -34.69 -34.05 -13.91
C LEU A 268 -33.17 -34.21 -13.95
N VAL A 269 -32.71 -35.43 -14.08
CA VAL A 269 -31.29 -35.76 -14.16
C VAL A 269 -31.05 -36.74 -15.29
N MET A 270 -29.83 -36.75 -15.84
CA MET A 270 -29.42 -37.73 -16.84
C MET A 270 -28.05 -38.26 -16.43
N PRO A 271 -27.97 -39.24 -15.50
CA PRO A 271 -26.70 -39.70 -14.91
C PRO A 271 -25.68 -40.19 -15.95
N MET A 272 -26.15 -40.74 -17.07
CA MET A 272 -25.30 -41.14 -18.20
C MET A 272 -24.53 -39.96 -18.81
N TYR A 273 -25.08 -38.75 -18.75
CA TYR A 273 -24.48 -37.52 -19.27
C TYR A 273 -23.85 -36.66 -18.15
N ASP A 274 -24.54 -36.49 -17.04
CA ASP A 274 -24.14 -35.63 -15.92
C ASP A 274 -22.81 -36.08 -15.28
N LEU A 275 -22.59 -37.40 -15.18
CA LEU A 275 -21.39 -37.96 -14.57
C LEU A 275 -20.14 -37.66 -15.44
N PRO A 276 -20.11 -37.98 -16.75
CA PRO A 276 -19.06 -37.50 -17.66
C PRO A 276 -18.85 -35.99 -17.64
N VAL A 277 -19.92 -35.18 -17.59
CA VAL A 277 -19.84 -33.72 -17.50
C VAL A 277 -19.06 -33.28 -16.27
N PHE A 278 -19.37 -33.81 -15.09
CA PHE A 278 -18.68 -33.46 -13.85
C PHE A 278 -17.18 -33.73 -13.93
N TYR A 279 -16.78 -34.94 -14.34
CA TYR A 279 -15.37 -35.30 -14.44
C TYR A 279 -14.64 -34.52 -15.54
N ALA A 280 -15.30 -34.27 -16.67
CA ALA A 280 -14.71 -33.49 -17.75
C ALA A 280 -14.48 -32.03 -17.33
N PHE A 281 -15.39 -31.44 -16.54
CA PHE A 281 -15.24 -30.09 -16.02
C PHE A 281 -14.02 -29.93 -15.10
N LEU A 282 -13.63 -30.97 -14.35
CA LEU A 282 -12.41 -30.92 -13.51
C LEU A 282 -11.12 -30.65 -14.31
N SER A 283 -11.13 -30.94 -15.62
CA SER A 283 -9.99 -30.62 -16.49
C SER A 283 -9.73 -29.12 -16.64
N VAL A 284 -10.70 -28.24 -16.34
CA VAL A 284 -10.57 -26.77 -16.51
C VAL A 284 -9.92 -26.07 -15.31
N VAL A 285 -9.77 -26.78 -14.19
CA VAL A 285 -9.27 -26.25 -12.91
C VAL A 285 -7.89 -25.58 -13.04
N PRO A 286 -6.91 -26.16 -13.75
CA PRO A 286 -5.60 -25.52 -13.95
C PRO A 286 -5.72 -24.18 -14.67
N SER A 287 -6.58 -24.07 -15.69
CA SER A 287 -6.80 -22.80 -16.40
C SER A 287 -7.33 -21.69 -15.51
N LEU A 288 -8.25 -22.00 -14.59
CA LEU A 288 -8.79 -20.99 -13.67
C LEU A 288 -7.70 -20.40 -12.77
N VAL A 289 -6.82 -21.26 -12.23
CA VAL A 289 -5.68 -20.83 -11.41
C VAL A 289 -4.68 -20.04 -12.24
N MET A 290 -4.28 -20.58 -13.40
CA MET A 290 -3.31 -19.95 -14.30
C MET A 290 -3.80 -18.60 -14.81
N PHE A 291 -5.09 -18.47 -15.10
CA PHE A 291 -5.70 -17.22 -15.53
C PHE A 291 -5.54 -16.13 -14.46
N VAL A 292 -5.88 -16.43 -13.20
CA VAL A 292 -5.72 -15.47 -12.09
C VAL A 292 -4.26 -15.08 -11.92
N VAL A 293 -3.33 -16.06 -11.91
CA VAL A 293 -1.89 -15.78 -11.79
C VAL A 293 -1.40 -14.90 -12.94
N SER A 294 -1.66 -15.30 -14.18
CA SER A 294 -1.15 -14.63 -15.37
C SER A 294 -1.71 -13.21 -15.52
N VAL A 295 -3.01 -13.04 -15.25
CA VAL A 295 -3.64 -11.72 -15.28
C VAL A 295 -3.09 -10.82 -14.19
N GLU A 296 -3.05 -11.26 -12.93
CA GLU A 296 -2.64 -10.41 -11.80
C GLU A 296 -1.13 -10.11 -11.77
N THR A 297 -0.28 -11.05 -12.18
CA THR A 297 1.18 -10.91 -12.05
C THR A 297 1.85 -10.35 -13.30
N SER A 298 1.32 -10.61 -14.50
CA SER A 298 1.98 -10.26 -15.77
C SER A 298 1.19 -9.27 -16.62
N PHE A 299 -0.08 -9.57 -16.93
CA PHE A 299 -0.88 -8.73 -17.84
C PHE A 299 -1.33 -7.41 -17.20
N TYR A 300 -1.89 -7.44 -15.98
CA TYR A 300 -2.46 -6.26 -15.33
C TYR A 300 -1.44 -5.14 -15.12
N GLU A 301 -0.18 -5.50 -14.86
CA GLU A 301 0.91 -4.52 -14.74
C GLU A 301 1.09 -3.72 -16.04
N LYS A 302 1.27 -4.42 -17.17
CA LYS A 302 1.47 -3.75 -18.47
C LYS A 302 0.20 -3.02 -18.93
N PHE A 303 -0.98 -3.56 -18.60
CA PHE A 303 -2.26 -2.89 -18.80
C PHE A 303 -2.34 -1.57 -18.03
N ARG A 304 -1.96 -1.56 -16.75
CA ARG A 304 -1.95 -0.35 -15.92
C ARG A 304 -0.97 0.68 -16.45
N VAL A 305 0.24 0.28 -16.86
CA VAL A 305 1.24 1.19 -17.45
C VAL A 305 0.70 1.87 -18.71
N TYR A 306 0.04 1.12 -19.61
CA TYR A 306 -0.60 1.70 -20.79
C TYR A 306 -1.61 2.79 -20.42
N TYR A 307 -2.55 2.51 -19.50
CA TYR A 307 -3.56 3.51 -19.10
C TYR A 307 -3.00 4.67 -18.28
N LEU A 308 -1.94 4.46 -17.50
CA LEU A 308 -1.24 5.56 -16.82
C LEU A 308 -0.58 6.52 -17.82
N ASN A 309 0.05 5.99 -18.86
CA ASN A 309 0.62 6.81 -19.94
C ASN A 309 -0.46 7.54 -20.75
N VAL A 310 -1.67 6.98 -20.86
CA VAL A 310 -2.81 7.62 -21.53
C VAL A 310 -3.41 8.76 -20.70
N ILE A 311 -3.49 8.59 -19.37
CA ILE A 311 -4.15 9.54 -18.46
C ILE A 311 -3.19 10.63 -17.97
N GLY A 312 -1.90 10.30 -17.80
CA GLY A 312 -0.86 11.22 -17.33
C GLY A 312 -0.04 11.85 -18.47
N ASP A 313 1.19 12.28 -18.15
CA ASP A 313 2.07 13.03 -19.07
C ASP A 313 2.81 12.14 -20.11
N GLY A 314 2.21 11.01 -20.51
CA GLY A 314 2.85 10.06 -21.42
C GLY A 314 2.88 10.59 -22.86
N THR A 315 4.04 10.52 -23.52
CA THR A 315 4.14 10.89 -24.94
C THR A 315 3.48 9.82 -25.83
N LEU A 316 3.19 10.17 -27.09
CA LEU A 316 2.68 9.20 -28.07
C LEU A 316 3.63 7.99 -28.26
N GLN A 317 4.94 8.19 -28.09
CA GLN A 317 5.91 7.11 -28.14
C GLN A 317 5.79 6.18 -26.92
N ASP A 318 5.61 6.73 -25.73
CA ASP A 318 5.41 5.97 -24.49
C ASP A 318 4.11 5.17 -24.51
N ILE A 319 3.03 5.76 -25.02
CA ILE A 319 1.74 5.07 -25.21
C ILE A 319 1.90 3.92 -26.20
N ASN A 320 2.56 4.13 -27.35
CA ASN A 320 2.79 3.08 -28.34
C ASN A 320 3.69 1.95 -27.82
N LYS A 321 4.73 2.29 -27.05
CA LYS A 321 5.63 1.31 -26.43
C LYS A 321 4.89 0.49 -25.38
N ALA A 322 4.13 1.13 -24.50
CA ALA A 322 3.31 0.46 -23.50
C ALA A 322 2.22 -0.41 -24.13
N LYS A 323 1.56 0.07 -25.21
CA LYS A 323 0.60 -0.71 -26.00
C LYS A 323 1.21 -1.99 -26.55
N LYS A 324 2.35 -1.88 -27.25
CA LYS A 324 3.04 -3.05 -27.82
C LYS A 324 3.49 -4.03 -26.74
N ALA A 325 4.00 -3.52 -25.62
CA ALA A 325 4.40 -4.35 -24.48
C ALA A 325 3.20 -5.10 -23.89
N MET A 326 2.09 -4.41 -23.63
CA MET A 326 0.86 -5.03 -23.13
C MET A 326 0.31 -6.08 -24.11
N GLN A 327 0.24 -5.79 -25.41
CA GLN A 327 -0.23 -6.73 -26.43
C GLN A 327 0.67 -7.97 -26.51
N LYS A 328 1.99 -7.78 -26.53
CA LYS A 328 2.95 -8.88 -26.58
C LYS A 328 2.85 -9.77 -25.35
N THR A 329 2.77 -9.17 -24.16
CA THR A 329 2.57 -9.92 -22.91
C THR A 329 1.26 -10.68 -22.95
N LEU A 330 0.14 -10.03 -23.30
CA LEU A 330 -1.17 -10.69 -23.36
C LEU A 330 -1.17 -11.91 -24.29
N ILE A 331 -0.62 -11.80 -25.50
CA ILE A 331 -0.56 -12.92 -26.46
C ILE A 331 0.31 -14.05 -25.93
N ARG A 332 1.47 -13.73 -25.34
CA ARG A 332 2.38 -14.74 -24.74
C ARG A 332 1.70 -15.49 -23.60
N GLU A 333 1.09 -14.75 -22.68
CA GLU A 333 0.40 -15.30 -21.51
C GLU A 333 -0.80 -16.18 -21.90
N ILE A 334 -1.59 -15.74 -22.87
CA ILE A 334 -2.69 -16.53 -23.44
C ILE A 334 -2.16 -17.82 -24.11
N GLY A 335 -1.10 -17.71 -24.92
CA GLY A 335 -0.50 -18.86 -25.60
C GLY A 335 -0.02 -19.91 -24.60
N PHE A 336 0.68 -19.47 -23.56
CA PHE A 336 1.11 -20.34 -22.47
C PHE A 336 -0.07 -21.00 -21.72
N LEU A 337 -1.14 -20.24 -21.46
CA LEU A 337 -2.35 -20.78 -20.84
C LEU A 337 -2.98 -21.89 -21.72
N MET A 338 -3.07 -21.67 -23.04
CA MET A 338 -3.55 -22.68 -23.99
C MET A 338 -2.69 -23.95 -23.99
N GLU A 339 -1.36 -23.80 -23.98
CA GLU A 339 -0.42 -24.93 -23.93
C GLU A 339 -0.58 -25.76 -22.66
N VAL A 340 -0.64 -25.08 -21.50
CA VAL A 340 -0.84 -25.74 -20.21
C VAL A 340 -2.20 -26.44 -20.16
N GLN A 341 -3.27 -25.78 -20.59
CA GLN A 341 -4.58 -26.41 -20.60
C GLN A 341 -4.63 -27.60 -21.54
N LEU A 342 -4.00 -27.54 -22.72
CA LEU A 342 -3.91 -28.66 -23.64
C LEU A 342 -3.19 -29.86 -22.99
N LEU A 343 -2.08 -29.61 -22.28
CA LEU A 343 -1.39 -30.64 -21.50
C LEU A 343 -2.32 -31.30 -20.49
N PHE A 344 -3.04 -30.51 -19.68
CA PHE A 344 -3.99 -31.05 -18.69
C PHE A 344 -5.21 -31.75 -19.32
N THR A 345 -5.62 -31.33 -20.52
CA THR A 345 -6.66 -31.98 -21.31
C THR A 345 -6.21 -33.39 -21.71
N VAL A 346 -4.99 -33.52 -22.26
CA VAL A 346 -4.39 -34.82 -22.62
C VAL A 346 -4.21 -35.71 -21.39
N ILE A 347 -3.71 -35.15 -20.28
CA ILE A 347 -3.56 -35.88 -19.02
C ILE A 347 -4.93 -36.35 -18.50
N SER A 348 -5.96 -35.51 -18.56
CA SER A 348 -7.31 -35.86 -18.11
C SER A 348 -7.90 -36.99 -18.94
N ILE A 349 -7.70 -36.98 -20.27
CA ILE A 349 -8.09 -38.09 -21.15
C ILE A 349 -7.34 -39.38 -20.78
N ALA A 350 -6.01 -39.33 -20.66
CA ALA A 350 -5.19 -40.50 -20.35
C ALA A 350 -5.52 -41.11 -18.99
N ILE A 351 -5.66 -40.28 -17.95
CA ILE A 351 -6.08 -40.71 -16.61
C ILE A 351 -7.52 -41.23 -16.67
N GLY A 352 -8.41 -40.53 -17.37
CA GLY A 352 -9.81 -40.88 -17.50
C GLY A 352 -10.00 -42.28 -18.11
N MET A 353 -9.35 -42.55 -19.24
CA MET A 353 -9.36 -43.87 -19.90
C MET A 353 -8.88 -45.00 -18.99
N LYS A 354 -7.93 -44.73 -18.09
CA LYS A 354 -7.37 -45.74 -17.18
C LYS A 354 -8.17 -45.93 -15.90
N MET A 355 -8.70 -44.85 -15.33
CA MET A 355 -9.29 -44.83 -13.99
C MET A 355 -10.82 -44.90 -14.00
N LEU A 356 -11.50 -44.21 -14.93
CA LEU A 356 -12.96 -44.13 -14.93
C LEU A 356 -13.64 -45.49 -15.12
N PRO A 357 -13.17 -46.41 -15.99
CA PRO A 357 -13.75 -47.75 -16.09
C PRO A 357 -13.65 -48.56 -14.78
N LYS A 358 -12.62 -48.31 -13.97
CA LYS A 358 -12.43 -49.01 -12.68
C LYS A 358 -13.42 -48.59 -11.61
N ILE A 359 -14.00 -47.39 -11.75
CA ILE A 359 -15.01 -46.85 -10.82
C ILE A 359 -16.43 -46.98 -11.38
N GLY A 360 -16.63 -47.73 -12.46
CA GLY A 360 -17.94 -48.09 -13.00
C GLY A 360 -18.40 -47.32 -14.24
N PHE A 361 -17.52 -46.57 -14.92
CA PHE A 361 -17.90 -45.94 -16.20
C PHE A 361 -18.08 -46.98 -17.30
N THR A 362 -19.17 -46.85 -18.05
CA THR A 362 -19.39 -47.56 -19.31
C THR A 362 -18.50 -47.02 -20.43
N MET A 363 -18.30 -47.78 -21.50
CA MET A 363 -17.54 -47.31 -22.67
C MET A 363 -18.20 -46.09 -23.33
N ALA A 364 -19.54 -46.06 -23.41
CA ALA A 364 -20.27 -44.90 -23.94
C ALA A 364 -20.04 -43.63 -23.08
N GLN A 365 -20.03 -43.76 -21.75
CA GLN A 365 -19.70 -42.65 -20.86
C GLN A 365 -18.24 -42.20 -21.00
N LEU A 366 -17.33 -43.12 -21.33
CA LEU A 366 -15.93 -42.80 -21.56
C LEU A 366 -15.74 -42.03 -22.87
N ASP A 367 -16.41 -42.45 -23.95
CA ASP A 367 -16.39 -41.73 -25.23
C ASP A 367 -16.95 -40.32 -25.07
N LEU A 368 -18.09 -40.20 -24.37
CA LEU A 368 -18.69 -38.92 -24.03
C LEU A 368 -17.75 -38.04 -23.19
N PHE A 369 -17.08 -38.62 -22.19
CA PHE A 369 -16.10 -37.91 -21.37
C PHE A 369 -14.95 -37.33 -22.23
N ILE A 370 -14.44 -38.10 -23.19
CA ILE A 370 -13.36 -37.63 -24.08
C ILE A 370 -13.81 -36.43 -24.90
N VAL A 371 -14.99 -36.50 -25.51
CA VAL A 371 -15.56 -35.39 -26.29
C VAL A 371 -15.79 -34.16 -25.42
N LEU A 372 -16.35 -34.35 -24.22
CA LEU A 372 -16.61 -33.26 -23.28
C LEU A 372 -15.32 -32.61 -22.76
N VAL A 373 -14.26 -33.38 -22.50
CA VAL A 373 -12.95 -32.81 -22.08
C VAL A 373 -12.40 -31.88 -23.17
N LEU A 374 -12.51 -32.27 -24.44
CA LEU A 374 -12.15 -31.40 -25.57
C LEU A 374 -13.07 -30.18 -25.70
N GLY A 375 -14.38 -30.36 -25.48
CA GLY A 375 -15.34 -29.27 -25.48
C GLY A 375 -15.07 -28.25 -24.36
N TYR A 376 -14.75 -28.73 -23.16
CA TYR A 376 -14.42 -27.88 -22.01
C TYR A 376 -13.08 -27.19 -22.16
N PHE A 377 -12.10 -27.78 -22.85
CA PHE A 377 -10.88 -27.08 -23.27
C PHE A 377 -11.21 -25.83 -24.10
N LEU A 378 -12.04 -25.98 -25.14
CA LEU A 378 -12.41 -24.85 -26.00
C LEU A 378 -13.25 -23.82 -25.24
N PHE A 379 -14.18 -24.29 -24.42
CA PHE A 379 -15.05 -23.44 -23.61
C PHE A 379 -14.25 -22.61 -22.60
N ILE A 380 -13.32 -23.20 -21.85
CA ILE A 380 -12.57 -22.45 -20.84
C ILE A 380 -11.68 -21.39 -21.49
N MET A 381 -11.11 -21.68 -22.66
CA MET A 381 -10.36 -20.67 -23.42
C MET A 381 -11.26 -19.52 -23.88
N MET A 382 -12.45 -19.83 -24.40
CA MET A 382 -13.43 -18.83 -24.79
C MET A 382 -13.83 -17.97 -23.58
N PHE A 383 -14.13 -18.61 -22.45
CA PHE A 383 -14.52 -17.95 -21.20
C PHE A 383 -13.43 -16.99 -20.70
N VAL A 384 -12.17 -17.40 -20.73
CA VAL A 384 -11.01 -16.55 -20.40
C VAL A 384 -10.91 -15.34 -21.32
N PHE A 385 -11.10 -15.52 -22.64
CA PHE A 385 -11.01 -14.41 -23.60
C PHE A 385 -12.18 -13.42 -23.47
N LEU A 386 -13.38 -13.91 -23.14
CA LEU A 386 -14.52 -13.05 -22.81
C LEU A 386 -14.22 -12.19 -21.58
N HIS A 387 -13.57 -12.74 -20.54
CA HIS A 387 -13.14 -11.95 -19.38
C HIS A 387 -12.08 -10.91 -19.74
N ILE A 388 -11.13 -11.23 -20.62
CA ILE A 388 -10.11 -10.27 -21.09
C ILE A 388 -10.77 -9.13 -21.89
N LEU A 389 -11.76 -9.42 -22.73
CA LEU A 389 -12.54 -8.37 -23.41
C LEU A 389 -13.24 -7.43 -22.43
N MET A 390 -13.69 -7.94 -21.28
CA MET A 390 -14.26 -7.11 -20.22
C MET A 390 -13.24 -6.15 -19.57
N TYR A 391 -11.94 -6.48 -19.54
CA TYR A 391 -10.88 -5.53 -19.13
C TYR A 391 -10.77 -4.34 -20.09
N PHE A 392 -11.08 -4.54 -21.37
CA PHE A 392 -11.11 -3.50 -22.39
C PHE A 392 -12.49 -2.82 -22.54
N ASP A 393 -13.42 -3.06 -21.61
CA ASP A 393 -14.81 -2.55 -21.60
C ASP A 393 -15.64 -2.90 -22.86
N ASP A 394 -15.30 -3.98 -23.59
CA ASP A 394 -16.02 -4.42 -24.80
C ASP A 394 -17.31 -5.21 -24.48
N ARG A 395 -18.21 -4.58 -23.72
CA ARG A 395 -19.44 -5.22 -23.20
C ARG A 395 -20.38 -5.73 -24.29
N LYS A 396 -20.47 -5.02 -25.41
CA LYS A 396 -21.34 -5.41 -26.54
C LYS A 396 -20.82 -6.65 -27.23
N GLY A 397 -19.51 -6.72 -27.48
CA GLY A 397 -18.87 -7.91 -28.06
C GLY A 397 -19.09 -9.13 -27.17
N VAL A 398 -18.85 -8.99 -25.87
CA VAL A 398 -19.03 -10.07 -24.90
C VAL A 398 -20.49 -10.53 -24.83
N LEU A 399 -21.46 -9.61 -24.82
CA LEU A 399 -22.89 -9.93 -24.80
C LEU A 399 -23.32 -10.75 -26.02
N ILE A 400 -22.91 -10.32 -27.22
CA ILE A 400 -23.28 -10.99 -28.48
C ILE A 400 -22.69 -12.40 -28.52
N ILE A 401 -21.41 -12.54 -28.20
CA ILE A 401 -20.71 -13.83 -28.28
C ILE A 401 -21.25 -14.80 -27.24
N SER A 402 -21.42 -14.37 -25.99
CA SER A 402 -21.97 -15.23 -24.92
C SER A 402 -23.42 -15.64 -25.19
N GLY A 403 -24.27 -14.72 -25.64
CA GLY A 403 -25.66 -15.05 -26.01
C GLY A 403 -25.73 -16.01 -27.21
N SER A 404 -24.89 -15.79 -28.24
CA SER A 404 -24.80 -16.69 -29.40
C SER A 404 -24.30 -18.07 -29.00
N PHE A 405 -23.33 -18.14 -28.08
CA PHE A 405 -22.83 -19.41 -27.55
C PHE A 405 -23.91 -20.19 -26.82
N VAL A 406 -24.69 -19.57 -25.93
CA VAL A 406 -25.80 -20.25 -25.22
C VAL A 406 -26.81 -20.81 -26.21
N LEU A 407 -27.21 -20.03 -27.22
CA LEU A 407 -28.17 -20.46 -28.24
C LEU A 407 -27.60 -21.62 -29.07
N LEU A 408 -26.37 -21.50 -29.56
CA LEU A 408 -25.71 -22.54 -30.34
C LEU A 408 -25.53 -23.81 -29.52
N ASN A 409 -25.12 -23.69 -28.26
CA ASN A 409 -24.93 -24.83 -27.36
C ASN A 409 -26.26 -25.56 -27.14
N ALA A 410 -27.35 -24.84 -26.89
CA ALA A 410 -28.68 -25.44 -26.76
C ALA A 410 -29.13 -26.18 -28.04
N VAL A 411 -29.06 -25.52 -29.19
CA VAL A 411 -29.52 -26.07 -30.48
C VAL A 411 -28.67 -27.25 -30.92
N LEU A 412 -27.34 -27.11 -30.86
CA LEU A 412 -26.42 -28.15 -31.29
C LEU A 412 -26.46 -29.35 -30.34
N SER A 413 -26.53 -29.15 -29.02
CA SER A 413 -26.71 -30.27 -28.09
C SER A 413 -28.01 -31.02 -28.34
N TYR A 414 -29.10 -30.32 -28.67
CA TYR A 414 -30.37 -30.96 -29.01
C TYR A 414 -30.25 -31.79 -30.29
N TRP A 415 -29.64 -31.25 -31.34
CA TRP A 415 -29.43 -31.97 -32.60
C TRP A 415 -28.48 -33.17 -32.43
N THR A 416 -27.39 -33.02 -31.69
CA THR A 416 -26.45 -34.11 -31.47
C THR A 416 -27.03 -35.21 -30.58
N MET A 417 -27.88 -34.85 -29.61
CA MET A 417 -28.64 -35.83 -28.80
C MET A 417 -29.61 -36.64 -29.66
N MET A 418 -30.35 -35.99 -30.55
CA MET A 418 -31.25 -36.70 -31.49
C MET A 418 -30.48 -37.59 -32.48
N GLY A 419 -29.24 -37.25 -32.79
CA GLY A 419 -28.36 -38.01 -33.67
C GLY A 419 -27.44 -39.01 -32.97
N GLU A 420 -27.67 -39.34 -31.68
CA GLU A 420 -26.84 -40.27 -30.87
C GLU A 420 -25.35 -39.91 -30.81
N ASN A 421 -24.99 -38.64 -31.00
CA ASN A 421 -23.62 -38.13 -31.00
C ASN A 421 -23.38 -37.23 -29.78
N ASP A 422 -23.57 -37.78 -28.59
CA ASP A 422 -23.60 -36.99 -27.37
C ASP A 422 -22.31 -36.19 -27.10
N GLY A 423 -22.47 -34.97 -26.56
CA GLY A 423 -21.36 -34.08 -26.22
C GLY A 423 -20.77 -33.27 -27.40
N PHE A 424 -20.96 -33.70 -28.65
CA PHE A 424 -20.45 -32.95 -29.82
C PHE A 424 -21.08 -31.55 -29.96
N GLY A 425 -22.32 -31.37 -29.51
CA GLY A 425 -22.98 -30.06 -29.54
C GLY A 425 -22.21 -29.00 -28.75
N MET A 426 -21.79 -29.34 -27.53
CA MET A 426 -20.96 -28.48 -26.68
C MET A 426 -19.58 -28.21 -27.32
N PHE A 427 -18.95 -29.24 -27.89
CA PHE A 427 -17.67 -29.10 -28.59
C PHE A 427 -17.74 -28.11 -29.77
N ILE A 428 -18.73 -28.28 -30.66
CA ILE A 428 -18.89 -27.44 -31.85
C ILE A 428 -19.26 -26.01 -31.45
N ALA A 429 -20.18 -25.83 -30.49
CA ALA A 429 -20.56 -24.52 -29.99
C ALA A 429 -19.36 -23.77 -29.39
N ALA A 430 -18.55 -24.46 -28.58
CA ALA A 430 -17.36 -23.89 -27.95
C ALA A 430 -16.27 -23.54 -28.98
N PHE A 431 -16.10 -24.36 -30.03
CA PHE A 431 -15.19 -24.08 -31.13
C PHE A 431 -15.56 -22.78 -31.87
N ILE A 432 -16.82 -22.64 -32.26
CA ILE A 432 -17.34 -21.45 -32.96
C ILE A 432 -17.21 -20.22 -32.05
N GLY A 433 -17.59 -20.36 -30.77
CA GLY A 433 -17.47 -19.30 -29.78
C GLY A 433 -16.03 -18.84 -29.55
N LEU A 434 -15.08 -19.78 -29.46
CA LEU A 434 -13.65 -19.49 -29.33
C LEU A 434 -13.11 -18.73 -30.55
N ALA A 435 -13.45 -19.17 -31.76
CA ALA A 435 -13.05 -18.49 -32.99
C ALA A 435 -13.60 -17.05 -33.03
N ALA A 436 -14.87 -16.85 -32.66
CA ALA A 436 -15.50 -15.55 -32.62
C ALA A 436 -14.85 -14.60 -31.60
N VAL A 437 -14.53 -15.08 -30.39
CA VAL A 437 -13.91 -14.25 -29.36
C VAL A 437 -12.44 -13.93 -29.66
N ILE A 438 -11.68 -14.85 -30.28
CA ILE A 438 -10.32 -14.55 -30.77
C ILE A 438 -10.37 -13.44 -31.81
N ALA A 439 -11.25 -13.57 -32.82
CA ALA A 439 -11.41 -12.56 -33.85
C ALA A 439 -11.77 -11.18 -33.25
N ARG A 440 -12.68 -11.17 -32.26
CA ARG A 440 -13.07 -9.95 -31.56
C ARG A 440 -11.93 -9.35 -30.73
N LEU A 441 -11.18 -10.17 -30.00
CA LEU A 441 -10.04 -9.73 -29.19
C LEU A 441 -8.95 -9.11 -30.06
N LEU A 442 -8.56 -9.75 -31.16
CA LEU A 442 -7.59 -9.21 -32.10
C LEU A 442 -8.06 -7.88 -32.71
N TYR A 443 -9.36 -7.78 -33.03
CA TYR A 443 -9.95 -6.54 -33.52
C TYR A 443 -9.90 -5.41 -32.48
N VAL A 444 -10.24 -5.68 -31.22
CA VAL A 444 -10.16 -4.69 -30.13
C VAL A 444 -8.73 -4.28 -29.87
N LEU A 445 -7.79 -5.23 -29.78
CA LEU A 445 -6.37 -4.92 -29.54
C LEU A 445 -5.77 -4.06 -30.67
N ARG A 446 -6.07 -4.36 -31.94
CA ARG A 446 -5.58 -3.57 -33.07
C ARG A 446 -6.08 -2.13 -33.01
N ASN A 447 -7.33 -1.93 -32.60
CA ASN A 447 -8.02 -0.64 -32.56
C ASN A 447 -8.10 -0.02 -31.16
N ILE A 448 -7.28 -0.47 -30.22
CA ILE A 448 -7.41 -0.10 -28.80
C ILE A 448 -7.33 1.41 -28.59
N ASP A 449 -6.45 2.12 -29.29
CA ASP A 449 -6.32 3.57 -29.15
C ASP A 449 -7.61 4.30 -29.56
N TYR A 450 -8.29 3.82 -30.61
CA TYR A 450 -9.59 4.37 -30.99
C TYR A 450 -10.62 4.15 -29.89
N TYR A 451 -10.69 2.96 -29.31
CA TYR A 451 -11.61 2.71 -28.20
C TYR A 451 -11.26 3.56 -26.97
N THR A 452 -9.98 3.73 -26.67
CA THR A 452 -9.54 4.48 -25.49
C THR A 452 -9.82 5.98 -25.64
N PHE A 453 -9.52 6.59 -26.79
CA PHE A 453 -9.63 8.04 -26.98
C PHE A 453 -10.96 8.49 -27.61
N CYS A 454 -11.51 7.72 -28.54
CA CYS A 454 -12.62 8.17 -29.40
C CYS A 454 -13.98 7.59 -29.01
N SER A 455 -14.04 6.52 -28.20
CA SER A 455 -15.31 5.88 -27.82
C SER A 455 -15.99 6.51 -26.61
N GLN A 456 -15.33 7.45 -25.93
CA GLN A 456 -15.90 8.18 -24.80
C GLN A 456 -16.75 9.37 -25.30
N PRO A 457 -17.95 9.60 -24.73
CA PRO A 457 -18.77 10.73 -25.14
C PRO A 457 -18.08 12.06 -24.78
N LEU A 458 -17.70 12.85 -25.80
CA LEU A 458 -17.06 14.17 -25.68
C LEU A 458 -17.88 15.20 -24.88
N MET A 459 -19.20 14.99 -24.81
CA MET A 459 -20.09 15.70 -23.91
C MET A 459 -21.03 14.72 -23.23
N THR A 460 -20.95 14.64 -21.90
CA THR A 460 -22.05 14.11 -21.09
C THR A 460 -23.22 15.07 -21.28
N LYS A 461 -24.14 14.80 -22.22
CA LYS A 461 -25.41 15.53 -22.27
C LYS A 461 -26.05 15.36 -20.90
N ARG A 462 -25.96 16.39 -20.06
CA ARG A 462 -26.75 16.53 -18.85
C ARG A 462 -28.18 16.57 -19.33
N LYS A 463 -28.84 15.41 -19.46
CA LYS A 463 -30.29 15.36 -19.59
C LYS A 463 -30.77 16.19 -18.42
N GLN A 464 -31.38 17.34 -18.73
CA GLN A 464 -32.08 18.15 -17.74
C GLN A 464 -32.90 17.20 -16.89
N ALA A 465 -32.80 17.38 -15.58
CA ALA A 465 -33.58 16.64 -14.63
C ALA A 465 -35.06 16.97 -14.89
N GLU A 466 -35.68 16.27 -15.82
CA GLU A 466 -37.11 16.05 -15.77
C GLU A 466 -37.35 15.38 -14.42
N ALA A 467 -38.11 16.06 -13.56
CA ALA A 467 -38.54 15.58 -12.27
C ALA A 467 -39.25 14.23 -12.44
N GLN A 468 -38.49 13.14 -12.38
CA GLN A 468 -39.02 11.79 -12.39
C GLN A 468 -39.24 11.38 -10.93
N THR A 469 -40.51 11.45 -10.54
CA THR A 469 -41.12 10.78 -9.39
C THR A 469 -40.43 9.44 -9.05
N PRO A 470 -40.16 9.12 -7.76
CA PRO A 470 -39.17 8.09 -7.42
C PRO A 470 -39.63 6.62 -7.57
N ILE A 471 -40.88 6.33 -7.96
CA ILE A 471 -41.49 5.04 -7.56
C ILE A 471 -41.95 4.11 -8.71
N VAL A 472 -42.03 4.54 -9.97
CA VAL A 472 -42.78 3.73 -10.99
C VAL A 472 -41.91 2.92 -11.97
N LYS A 473 -40.57 2.92 -11.89
CA LYS A 473 -39.72 2.19 -12.88
C LYS A 473 -38.86 1.05 -12.31
N SER A 474 -39.02 0.72 -11.03
CA SER A 474 -38.44 -0.48 -10.40
C SER A 474 -39.12 -1.76 -10.92
N ALA A 475 -40.38 -1.63 -11.37
CA ALA A 475 -41.17 -2.73 -11.92
C ALA A 475 -40.52 -3.39 -13.14
N ALA A 476 -39.82 -2.67 -14.02
CA ALA A 476 -39.19 -3.28 -15.21
C ALA A 476 -37.96 -4.15 -14.86
N VAL A 477 -37.20 -3.79 -13.83
CA VAL A 477 -36.04 -4.57 -13.35
C VAL A 477 -36.54 -5.79 -12.59
N VAL A 478 -37.52 -5.59 -11.70
CA VAL A 478 -38.22 -6.67 -10.99
C VAL A 478 -38.89 -7.61 -12.00
N SER A 479 -39.54 -7.11 -13.06
CA SER A 479 -40.15 -7.91 -14.13
C SER A 479 -39.15 -8.62 -15.02
N SER A 480 -37.98 -8.05 -15.33
CA SER A 480 -36.97 -8.74 -16.16
C SER A 480 -36.32 -9.89 -15.38
N VAL A 481 -36.08 -9.66 -14.09
CA VAL A 481 -35.58 -10.66 -13.15
C VAL A 481 -36.68 -11.70 -12.85
N LEU A 482 -37.93 -11.30 -12.62
CA LEU A 482 -39.08 -12.20 -12.47
C LEU A 482 -39.36 -12.98 -13.74
N VAL A 483 -39.23 -12.44 -14.94
CA VAL A 483 -39.46 -13.18 -16.19
C VAL A 483 -38.41 -14.28 -16.36
N LEU A 484 -37.12 -13.98 -16.12
CA LEU A 484 -36.06 -15.00 -16.11
C LEU A 484 -36.30 -16.07 -15.02
N SER A 485 -36.79 -15.64 -13.86
CA SER A 485 -37.11 -16.51 -12.72
C SER A 485 -38.37 -17.34 -12.92
N LEU A 486 -39.39 -16.78 -13.58
CA LEU A 486 -40.65 -17.42 -13.95
C LEU A 486 -40.46 -18.37 -15.12
N PHE A 487 -39.49 -18.16 -16.02
CA PHE A 487 -39.08 -19.20 -16.98
C PHE A 487 -38.43 -20.40 -16.28
N LEU A 488 -37.76 -20.18 -15.15
CA LEU A 488 -37.21 -21.25 -14.30
C LEU A 488 -38.25 -21.86 -13.35
N SER A 489 -39.35 -21.15 -13.08
CA SER A 489 -40.45 -21.54 -12.18
C SER A 489 -41.79 -21.82 -12.92
N ALA A 490 -41.82 -21.86 -14.26
CA ALA A 490 -43.03 -22.21 -15.01
C ALA A 490 -43.38 -23.70 -14.92
N CYS A 491 -42.55 -24.49 -14.22
CA CYS A 491 -42.95 -25.75 -13.64
C CYS A 491 -43.58 -25.46 -12.28
N THR A 492 -44.91 -25.34 -12.28
CA THR A 492 -45.87 -25.58 -11.19
C THR A 492 -46.73 -24.37 -10.77
N SER A 493 -47.95 -24.67 -10.35
CA SER A 493 -49.11 -23.76 -10.16
C SER A 493 -49.55 -23.56 -8.71
N GLY A 494 -49.85 -22.29 -8.31
CA GLY A 494 -50.76 -21.77 -7.22
C GLY A 494 -50.80 -22.43 -5.82
N GLY A 495 -51.11 -21.80 -4.67
CA GLY A 495 -51.51 -20.46 -4.25
C GLY A 495 -52.02 -20.52 -2.77
N THR A 496 -51.80 -19.43 -2.00
CA THR A 496 -52.49 -18.94 -0.76
C THR A 496 -52.57 -19.80 0.52
N ALA A 497 -52.60 -19.30 1.76
CA ALA A 497 -52.21 -18.07 2.49
C ALA A 497 -52.55 -18.31 4.00
N GLU A 498 -51.97 -17.49 4.91
CA GLU A 498 -52.32 -17.24 6.34
C GLU A 498 -51.92 -18.28 7.42
N SER A 499 -51.65 -17.94 8.69
CA SER A 499 -51.10 -16.76 9.41
C SER A 499 -50.93 -17.16 10.91
N GLN A 500 -50.11 -16.41 11.67
CA GLN A 500 -50.00 -16.33 13.15
C GLN A 500 -49.28 -17.49 13.89
N GLY A 501 -48.45 -17.28 14.91
CA GLY A 501 -48.06 -16.09 15.65
C GLY A 501 -46.91 -16.40 16.64
N GLU A 502 -46.15 -15.35 16.99
CA GLU A 502 -45.21 -15.23 18.13
C GLU A 502 -45.96 -15.35 19.49
N PRO A 503 -45.33 -15.33 20.70
CA PRO A 503 -43.98 -14.87 21.06
C PRO A 503 -43.26 -15.67 22.17
N GLY A 504 -42.04 -15.24 22.54
CA GLY A 504 -41.47 -15.58 23.84
C GLY A 504 -39.97 -15.33 23.98
N ALA A 505 -39.60 -14.09 24.33
CA ALA A 505 -38.26 -13.66 24.65
C ALA A 505 -37.71 -14.29 25.95
N GLY A 506 -36.39 -14.46 26.01
CA GLY A 506 -35.64 -14.76 27.23
C GLY A 506 -34.21 -14.26 27.11
N GLU A 507 -33.90 -13.20 27.85
CA GLU A 507 -32.58 -12.59 28.03
C GLU A 507 -31.64 -13.50 28.82
N GLY A 508 -30.33 -13.36 28.62
CA GLY A 508 -29.32 -14.10 29.39
C GLY A 508 -27.87 -13.77 29.03
N ASP A 509 -27.39 -12.70 29.65
CA ASP A 509 -26.02 -12.39 30.09
C ASP A 509 -24.85 -12.11 29.14
N GLN A 510 -24.26 -10.95 29.43
CA GLN A 510 -23.12 -10.30 28.82
C GLN A 510 -21.81 -10.90 29.34
N ALA A 511 -20.92 -11.28 28.43
CA ALA A 511 -19.50 -11.47 28.72
C ALA A 511 -18.73 -10.24 28.22
N VAL A 512 -18.05 -9.59 29.16
CA VAL A 512 -17.25 -8.37 29.03
C VAL A 512 -16.18 -8.55 27.94
N VAL A 513 -16.23 -7.68 26.93
CA VAL A 513 -15.22 -7.52 25.88
C VAL A 513 -14.08 -6.68 26.46
N SER A 514 -12.87 -7.25 26.53
CA SER A 514 -11.66 -6.50 26.83
C SER A 514 -11.43 -5.45 25.73
N GLU A 515 -11.27 -4.20 26.16
CA GLU A 515 -11.18 -3.00 25.33
C GLU A 515 -10.13 -3.06 24.23
N SER A 516 -10.49 -2.41 23.14
CA SER A 516 -9.66 -1.98 22.03
C SER A 516 -8.41 -1.22 22.49
N LEU A 517 -7.23 -1.59 21.95
CA LEU A 517 -6.04 -0.75 21.96
C LEU A 517 -6.29 0.52 21.14
N VAL A 518 -6.82 1.56 21.78
CA VAL A 518 -6.54 2.94 21.41
C VAL A 518 -5.17 3.24 22.02
N SER A 519 -4.09 3.12 21.25
CA SER A 519 -2.77 3.47 21.75
C SER A 519 -2.60 4.99 21.77
N ASN A 520 -2.30 5.55 22.95
CA ASN A 520 -1.79 6.91 23.09
C ASN A 520 -0.30 6.90 22.71
N GLY A 521 0.10 7.65 21.67
CA GLY A 521 1.51 7.91 21.31
C GLY A 521 2.03 7.26 20.02
N LEU A 522 3.25 7.63 19.62
CA LEU A 522 3.96 7.06 18.46
C LEU A 522 4.47 5.65 18.78
N GLN A 523 3.81 4.63 18.24
CA GLN A 523 4.20 3.23 18.44
C GLN A 523 4.74 2.63 17.14
N GLU A 524 6.05 2.35 17.12
CA GLU A 524 6.69 1.55 16.07
C GLU A 524 7.03 0.13 16.57
N ASP A 525 7.14 -0.83 15.65
CA ASP A 525 7.61 -2.18 15.99
C ASP A 525 9.14 -2.24 16.10
N LYS A 526 9.66 -2.09 17.33
CA LYS A 526 11.10 -2.13 17.62
C LYS A 526 11.79 -3.44 17.24
N ARG A 527 11.06 -4.56 17.06
CA ARG A 527 11.63 -5.85 16.62
C ARG A 527 12.16 -5.80 15.19
N LEU A 528 11.84 -4.74 14.45
CA LEU A 528 12.41 -4.49 13.13
C LEU A 528 13.95 -4.45 13.18
N TYR A 529 14.52 -3.88 14.24
CA TYR A 529 15.97 -3.71 14.41
C TYR A 529 16.69 -4.97 14.89
N ASP A 530 15.97 -5.99 15.38
CA ASP A 530 16.56 -7.29 15.80
C ASP A 530 17.32 -8.01 14.67
N ARG A 531 17.15 -7.56 13.42
CA ARG A 531 17.80 -8.10 12.22
C ARG A 531 19.02 -7.30 11.79
N ASP A 532 19.27 -6.16 12.41
CA ASP A 532 20.40 -5.31 12.07
C ASP A 532 21.65 -5.87 12.76
N GLU A 533 22.69 -6.09 11.97
CA GLU A 533 23.99 -6.54 12.47
C GLU A 533 24.93 -5.33 12.51
N ASP A 534 24.89 -4.58 13.61
CA ASP A 534 25.56 -3.29 13.83
C ASP A 534 27.01 -3.20 13.33
N GLY A 535 27.81 -4.23 13.63
CA GLY A 535 29.23 -4.28 13.24
C GLY A 535 29.49 -4.86 11.85
N SER A 536 28.46 -5.32 11.14
CA SER A 536 28.64 -6.02 9.85
C SER A 536 29.01 -5.06 8.72
N LEU A 537 29.78 -5.57 7.75
CA LEU A 537 30.13 -4.87 6.51
C LEU A 537 29.60 -5.67 5.31
N LYS A 538 28.79 -5.04 4.47
CA LYS A 538 28.32 -5.63 3.21
C LYS A 538 29.05 -5.00 2.02
N ALA A 539 29.16 -5.72 0.91
CA ALA A 539 29.75 -5.20 -0.31
C ALA A 539 28.70 -5.05 -1.40
N LEU A 540 28.56 -3.84 -1.95
CA LEU A 540 27.72 -3.57 -3.12
C LEU A 540 28.61 -3.33 -4.34
N TYR A 541 28.35 -4.10 -5.39
CA TYR A 541 28.97 -4.02 -6.70
C TYR A 541 27.99 -3.33 -7.66
N VAL A 542 28.35 -2.15 -8.13
CA VAL A 542 27.52 -1.34 -9.03
C VAL A 542 28.21 -1.23 -10.39
N THR A 543 27.58 -1.77 -11.42
CA THR A 543 28.01 -1.56 -12.82
C THR A 543 27.20 -0.42 -13.44
N ILE A 544 27.88 0.64 -13.85
CA ILE A 544 27.28 1.77 -14.56
C ILE A 544 27.13 1.41 -16.04
N LEU A 545 25.92 1.57 -16.59
CA LEU A 545 25.63 1.21 -17.97
C LEU A 545 25.64 2.46 -18.88
N PRO A 546 25.93 2.30 -20.19
CA PRO A 546 25.77 3.38 -21.16
C PRO A 546 24.33 3.90 -21.20
N GLU A 547 24.17 5.22 -21.25
CA GLU A 547 22.87 5.84 -21.43
C GLU A 547 22.33 5.53 -22.84
N LYS A 548 21.09 5.04 -22.93
CA LYS A 548 20.42 4.68 -24.20
C LYS A 548 19.55 5.83 -24.74
N SER A 549 20.02 7.06 -24.60
CA SER A 549 19.29 8.30 -24.88
C SER A 549 19.77 8.92 -26.19
N ASP A 550 18.85 9.49 -26.99
CA ASP A 550 19.18 10.23 -28.22
C ASP A 550 19.65 11.67 -27.93
N ARG A 551 19.95 12.00 -26.66
CA ARG A 551 20.48 13.32 -26.27
C ARG A 551 21.86 13.54 -26.94
N PRO A 552 22.16 14.76 -27.42
CA PRO A 552 23.45 15.07 -28.04
C PRO A 552 24.64 14.79 -27.12
N ASP A 553 24.47 15.03 -25.82
CA ASP A 553 25.48 14.81 -24.77
C ASP A 553 24.85 14.00 -23.61
N PRO A 554 24.82 12.66 -23.68
CA PRO A 554 24.34 11.83 -22.57
C PRO A 554 25.25 11.97 -21.35
N VAL A 555 24.66 11.93 -20.16
CA VAL A 555 25.42 11.99 -18.90
C VAL A 555 26.17 10.67 -18.76
N ASN A 556 27.47 10.74 -18.49
CA ASN A 556 28.29 9.58 -18.14
C ASN A 556 28.63 9.61 -16.64
N TRP A 557 29.28 8.57 -16.14
CA TRP A 557 29.63 8.46 -14.71
C TRP A 557 30.47 9.65 -14.22
N TYR A 558 31.40 10.10 -15.06
CA TYR A 558 32.26 11.25 -14.77
C TYR A 558 31.48 12.56 -14.67
N ALA A 559 30.56 12.81 -15.61
CA ALA A 559 29.70 13.99 -15.62
C ALA A 559 28.73 13.99 -14.44
N LEU A 560 28.09 12.85 -14.12
CA LEU A 560 27.20 12.72 -12.97
C LEU A 560 27.91 13.15 -11.68
N ASN A 561 29.16 12.72 -11.48
CA ASN A 561 29.98 13.05 -10.32
C ASN A 561 30.45 14.52 -10.25
N ARG A 562 30.05 15.38 -11.19
CA ARG A 562 30.38 16.80 -11.20
C ARG A 562 29.18 17.72 -11.09
N ILE A 563 27.98 17.14 -11.02
CA ILE A 563 26.75 17.90 -10.84
C ILE A 563 26.69 18.43 -9.40
N THR A 564 26.80 19.75 -9.27
CA THR A 564 26.63 20.47 -8.00
C THR A 564 25.22 20.99 -7.78
N GLU A 565 24.39 21.02 -8.83
CA GLU A 565 23.01 21.49 -8.76
C GLU A 565 22.16 20.59 -7.84
N ARG A 566 21.54 21.20 -6.83
CA ARG A 566 20.74 20.53 -5.79
C ARG A 566 19.57 19.73 -6.36
N TYR A 567 18.85 20.33 -7.32
CA TYR A 567 17.60 19.81 -7.88
C TYR A 567 17.78 19.06 -9.19
N SER A 568 19.03 18.74 -9.56
CA SER A 568 19.28 17.92 -10.75
C SER A 568 18.63 16.54 -10.62
N GLU A 569 17.86 16.18 -11.65
CA GLU A 569 17.21 14.86 -11.78
C GLU A 569 18.07 13.85 -12.55
N GLU A 570 19.30 14.22 -12.92
CA GLU A 570 20.20 13.36 -13.69
C GLU A 570 20.52 12.06 -12.92
N ASN A 571 20.44 10.95 -13.66
CA ASN A 571 20.60 9.60 -13.13
C ASN A 571 21.14 8.66 -14.21
N LEU A 572 21.77 7.57 -13.78
CA LEU A 572 22.32 6.54 -14.66
C LEU A 572 21.69 5.17 -14.38
N GLU A 573 21.49 4.41 -15.44
CA GLU A 573 21.09 3.00 -15.38
C GLU A 573 22.24 2.17 -14.82
N VAL A 574 21.96 1.31 -13.83
CA VAL A 574 22.99 0.49 -13.19
C VAL A 574 22.52 -0.94 -12.95
N ILE A 575 23.50 -1.84 -12.83
CA ILE A 575 23.34 -3.17 -12.26
C ILE A 575 23.91 -3.13 -10.85
N VAL A 576 23.08 -3.43 -9.85
CA VAL A 576 23.46 -3.49 -8.44
C VAL A 576 23.46 -4.93 -8.00
N GLN A 577 24.56 -5.38 -7.43
CA GLN A 577 24.78 -6.74 -6.97
C GLN A 577 25.45 -6.73 -5.60
N GLU A 578 25.18 -7.73 -4.78
CA GLU A 578 25.85 -7.95 -3.51
C GLU A 578 26.94 -9.02 -3.68
N GLY A 579 28.04 -8.86 -2.95
CA GLY A 579 29.20 -9.74 -3.10
C GLY A 579 30.07 -9.80 -1.85
N LYS A 580 31.33 -10.18 -2.04
CA LYS A 580 32.29 -10.28 -0.93
C LYS A 580 32.98 -8.94 -0.68
N THR A 581 33.38 -8.70 0.57
CA THR A 581 34.14 -7.50 0.97
C THR A 581 35.60 -7.54 0.54
N ASP A 582 36.12 -8.70 0.12
CA ASP A 582 37.50 -8.90 -0.36
C ASP A 582 37.76 -8.40 -1.79
N GLY A 583 36.73 -7.89 -2.48
CA GLY A 583 36.86 -7.40 -3.85
C GLY A 583 36.72 -8.50 -4.92
N SER A 584 36.48 -9.76 -4.57
CA SER A 584 36.40 -10.88 -5.52
C SER A 584 35.18 -10.84 -6.45
N GLY A 585 34.20 -9.97 -6.18
CA GLY A 585 33.05 -9.73 -7.04
C GLY A 585 31.70 -10.10 -6.41
N PRO A 586 30.62 -10.00 -7.20
CA PRO A 586 29.30 -10.49 -6.84
C PRO A 586 29.32 -11.97 -6.45
N SER A 587 28.56 -12.35 -5.41
CA SER A 587 28.57 -13.70 -4.86
C SER A 587 27.33 -14.51 -5.28
N PRO A 588 27.47 -15.79 -5.68
CA PRO A 588 26.31 -16.64 -5.95
C PRO A 588 25.32 -16.68 -4.79
N GLY A 589 24.03 -16.44 -5.08
CA GLY A 589 22.96 -16.40 -4.08
C GLY A 589 22.77 -15.06 -3.36
N ALA A 590 23.67 -14.10 -3.55
CA ALA A 590 23.52 -12.74 -3.03
C ALA A 590 22.63 -11.89 -3.95
N PHE A 591 22.12 -10.75 -3.44
CA PHE A 591 21.22 -9.87 -4.19
C PHE A 591 21.79 -9.47 -5.55
N GLY A 592 20.98 -9.52 -6.61
CA GLY A 592 21.38 -9.11 -7.96
C GLY A 592 22.45 -9.98 -8.63
N HIS A 593 22.90 -11.09 -8.02
CA HIS A 593 23.89 -11.97 -8.63
C HIS A 593 23.41 -12.55 -9.97
N GLY A 594 24.25 -12.47 -11.00
CA GLY A 594 23.95 -12.96 -12.35
C GLY A 594 23.09 -12.03 -13.20
N GLU A 595 22.68 -10.87 -12.67
CA GLU A 595 21.96 -9.86 -13.44
C GLU A 595 22.84 -9.28 -14.55
N THR A 596 22.24 -9.09 -15.74
CA THR A 596 22.94 -8.60 -16.94
C THR A 596 22.29 -7.35 -17.53
N SER A 597 21.14 -6.95 -17.01
CA SER A 597 20.39 -5.77 -17.39
C SER A 597 20.26 -4.80 -16.23
N ALA A 598 19.96 -3.54 -16.52
CA ALA A 598 19.78 -2.52 -15.49
C ALA A 598 18.68 -2.96 -14.51
N ASN A 599 19.01 -2.97 -13.22
CA ASN A 599 18.08 -3.33 -12.15
C ASN A 599 17.86 -2.16 -11.17
N ALA A 600 18.54 -1.03 -11.39
CA ALA A 600 18.36 0.17 -10.60
C ALA A 600 18.79 1.43 -11.37
N LYS A 601 18.46 2.58 -10.78
CA LYS A 601 19.02 3.88 -11.14
C LYS A 601 19.91 4.40 -10.04
N ILE A 602 21.05 4.99 -10.38
CA ILE A 602 21.91 5.73 -9.45
C ILE A 602 21.84 7.22 -9.73
N SER A 603 21.81 8.02 -8.68
CA SER A 603 21.81 9.49 -8.72
C SER A 603 22.67 10.02 -7.58
N LEU A 604 23.12 11.27 -7.70
CA LEU A 604 23.80 11.95 -6.59
C LEU A 604 22.82 12.27 -5.46
N ARG A 605 23.35 12.23 -4.24
CA ARG A 605 22.58 12.47 -3.01
C ARG A 605 23.16 13.62 -2.21
N GLY A 606 22.27 14.35 -1.55
CA GLY A 606 22.59 15.46 -0.65
C GLY A 606 22.66 16.79 -1.38
N ASN A 607 22.77 17.86 -0.60
CA ASN A 607 23.00 19.21 -1.11
C ASN A 607 24.50 19.51 -1.06
N THR A 608 25.02 19.81 0.13
CA THR A 608 26.44 20.09 0.38
C THR A 608 27.35 18.92 0.00
N ALA A 609 26.89 17.67 0.19
CA ALA A 609 27.63 16.48 -0.18
C ALA A 609 27.97 16.36 -1.68
N ARG A 610 27.29 17.12 -2.56
CA ARG A 610 27.62 17.16 -3.99
C ARG A 610 28.93 17.90 -4.29
N TYR A 611 29.35 18.80 -3.41
CA TYR A 611 30.63 19.51 -3.53
C TYR A 611 31.82 18.66 -3.04
N ALA A 612 31.56 17.58 -2.31
CA ALA A 612 32.60 16.71 -1.77
C ALA A 612 33.35 15.94 -2.87
N ALA A 613 34.66 15.71 -2.70
CA ALA A 613 35.45 14.92 -3.67
C ALA A 613 34.92 13.47 -3.79
N GLN A 614 34.58 12.85 -2.66
CA GLN A 614 33.90 11.56 -2.62
C GLN A 614 32.38 11.80 -2.48
N LYS A 615 31.62 11.37 -3.48
CA LYS A 615 30.17 11.61 -3.55
C LYS A 615 29.37 10.65 -2.68
N SER A 616 28.16 11.09 -2.30
CA SER A 616 27.11 10.22 -1.77
C SER A 616 26.10 9.91 -2.86
N TYR A 617 25.51 8.72 -2.82
CA TYR A 617 24.63 8.23 -3.88
C TYR A 617 23.26 7.82 -3.34
N LYS A 618 22.25 7.98 -4.19
CA LYS A 618 20.95 7.35 -4.02
C LYS A 618 20.78 6.33 -5.14
N ILE A 619 20.56 5.09 -4.76
CA ILE A 619 20.23 3.98 -5.66
C ILE A 619 18.75 3.66 -5.50
N LYS A 620 17.99 3.70 -6.59
CA LYS A 620 16.57 3.31 -6.62
C LYS A 620 16.41 2.04 -7.45
N LEU A 621 16.13 0.93 -6.78
CA LEU A 621 15.90 -0.37 -7.42
C LEU A 621 14.61 -0.37 -8.23
N TYR A 622 14.65 -1.00 -9.41
CA TYR A 622 13.46 -1.27 -10.20
C TYR A 622 12.54 -2.28 -9.55
N ASP A 623 11.27 -2.25 -9.93
CA ASP A 623 10.26 -3.14 -9.36
C ASP A 623 10.61 -4.61 -9.62
N GLU A 624 11.21 -4.91 -10.77
CA GLU A 624 11.66 -6.24 -11.18
C GLU A 624 12.91 -6.73 -10.42
N ALA A 625 13.71 -5.82 -9.85
CA ALA A 625 14.97 -6.15 -9.16
C ALA A 625 14.76 -6.80 -7.78
N GLY A 626 13.54 -6.78 -7.25
CA GLY A 626 13.26 -7.14 -5.86
C GLY A 626 13.63 -6.02 -4.89
N LEU A 627 13.87 -6.38 -3.63
CA LEU A 627 14.24 -5.46 -2.55
C LEU A 627 15.57 -5.91 -1.94
N TRP A 628 16.45 -4.95 -1.63
CA TRP A 628 17.67 -5.21 -0.86
C TRP A 628 17.39 -4.87 0.61
N GLN A 629 17.48 -5.86 1.50
CA GLN A 629 17.12 -5.72 2.93
C GLN A 629 15.71 -5.16 3.17
N SER A 630 14.74 -5.56 2.34
CA SER A 630 13.37 -5.03 2.33
C SER A 630 13.27 -3.53 2.01
N GLN A 631 14.27 -2.97 1.33
CA GLN A 631 14.31 -1.57 0.90
C GLN A 631 14.43 -1.48 -0.62
N ARG A 632 13.76 -0.47 -1.19
CA ARG A 632 13.82 -0.14 -2.63
C ARG A 632 14.77 1.00 -2.96
N THR A 633 14.91 1.95 -2.02
CA THR A 633 15.80 3.10 -2.17
C THR A 633 16.92 2.97 -1.17
N LEU A 634 18.15 2.87 -1.67
CA LEU A 634 19.35 2.75 -0.87
C LEU A 634 20.06 4.09 -0.88
N ASN A 635 20.14 4.74 0.28
CA ASN A 635 20.93 5.95 0.44
C ASN A 635 22.32 5.58 0.94
N LEU A 636 23.34 5.74 0.09
CA LEU A 636 24.73 5.49 0.44
C LEU A 636 25.40 6.83 0.76
N ASN A 637 25.58 7.09 2.06
CA ASN A 637 26.20 8.32 2.54
C ASN A 637 27.69 8.10 2.79
N LYS A 638 28.51 9.06 2.32
CA LYS A 638 29.97 8.98 2.45
C LYS A 638 30.49 9.56 3.76
N HIS A 639 29.81 10.55 4.34
CA HIS A 639 30.22 11.25 5.57
C HIS A 639 31.67 11.78 5.49
N ILE A 640 32.01 12.52 4.43
CA ILE A 640 33.38 13.00 4.19
C ILE A 640 33.92 13.91 5.30
N SER A 641 33.00 14.58 5.99
CA SER A 641 33.27 15.49 7.11
C SER A 641 33.56 14.77 8.43
N ASP A 642 33.21 13.49 8.53
CA ASP A 642 33.27 12.71 9.76
C ASP A 642 34.53 11.83 9.75
N LEU A 643 35.52 12.16 10.57
CA LEU A 643 36.73 11.35 10.71
C LEU A 643 36.41 9.93 11.19
N SER A 644 35.40 9.81 12.06
CA SER A 644 35.00 8.54 12.66
C SER A 644 34.21 7.65 11.71
N ARG A 645 33.53 8.24 10.70
CA ARG A 645 32.58 7.60 9.77
C ARG A 645 31.37 6.91 10.44
N ILE A 646 31.17 7.08 11.75
CA ILE A 646 30.14 6.36 12.51
C ILE A 646 29.03 7.26 13.06
N ARG A 647 29.17 8.59 13.09
CA ARG A 647 28.24 9.48 13.82
C ARG A 647 26.78 9.26 13.49
N ASN A 648 26.46 9.16 12.19
CA ASN A 648 25.08 8.98 11.76
C ASN A 648 24.51 7.61 12.17
N LYS A 649 25.29 6.54 11.93
CA LYS A 649 24.92 5.17 12.31
C LYS A 649 24.79 5.04 13.83
N LEU A 650 25.77 5.56 14.59
CA LEU A 650 25.74 5.63 16.05
C LEU A 650 24.45 6.27 16.56
N SER A 651 24.02 7.37 15.94
CA SER A 651 22.80 8.08 16.34
C SER A 651 21.56 7.20 16.17
N PHE A 652 21.35 6.62 14.98
CA PHE A 652 20.18 5.80 14.72
C PHE A 652 20.19 4.50 15.51
N ASP A 653 21.33 3.80 15.60
CA ASP A 653 21.40 2.55 16.37
C ASP A 653 21.11 2.78 17.87
N LEU A 654 21.51 3.92 18.45
CA LEU A 654 21.13 4.27 19.83
C LEU A 654 19.62 4.56 19.97
N MET A 655 18.99 5.16 18.95
CA MET A 655 17.55 5.49 18.95
C MET A 655 16.64 4.26 18.85
N GLU A 656 17.15 3.11 18.41
CA GLU A 656 16.36 1.89 18.24
C GLU A 656 15.62 1.49 19.51
N THR A 657 16.24 1.67 20.68
CA THR A 657 15.64 1.25 21.97
C THR A 657 14.84 2.33 22.68
N ILE A 658 14.82 3.56 22.15
CA ILE A 658 14.18 4.72 22.78
C ILE A 658 12.67 4.73 22.47
N PRO A 659 11.79 4.86 23.48
CA PRO A 659 10.35 4.97 23.25
C PRO A 659 9.96 6.30 22.61
N ASN A 660 8.74 6.40 22.09
CA ASN A 660 8.14 7.65 21.57
C ASN A 660 8.91 8.32 20.40
N THR A 661 9.84 7.61 19.76
CA THR A 661 10.54 8.04 18.55
C THR A 661 10.75 6.85 17.62
N THR A 662 10.86 7.13 16.32
CA THR A 662 11.37 6.17 15.35
C THR A 662 12.89 6.23 15.27
N SER A 663 13.51 5.15 14.79
CA SER A 663 14.88 5.16 14.25
C SER A 663 14.88 4.81 12.76
N LEU A 664 16.07 4.76 12.13
CA LEU A 664 16.27 4.35 10.74
C LEU A 664 17.24 3.18 10.72
N ARG A 665 16.93 2.12 9.95
CA ARG A 665 17.87 1.02 9.75
C ARG A 665 19.12 1.50 9.03
N THR A 666 20.29 1.07 9.51
CA THR A 666 21.59 1.46 8.92
C THR A 666 22.56 0.29 8.75
N GLN A 667 23.37 0.32 7.70
CA GLN A 667 24.31 -0.75 7.36
C GLN A 667 25.63 -0.18 6.81
N PHE A 668 26.79 -0.62 7.31
CA PHE A 668 28.05 -0.32 6.65
C PHE A 668 28.16 -1.06 5.31
N VAL A 669 28.55 -0.32 4.27
CA VAL A 669 28.68 -0.80 2.90
C VAL A 669 30.04 -0.42 2.35
N GLN A 670 30.78 -1.40 1.83
CA GLN A 670 31.90 -1.15 0.92
C GLN A 670 31.36 -1.13 -0.51
N LEU A 671 31.56 -0.01 -1.21
CA LEU A 671 31.04 0.19 -2.56
C LEU A 671 32.12 -0.09 -3.60
N TYR A 672 31.81 -0.94 -4.58
CA TYR A 672 32.66 -1.20 -5.74
C TYR A 672 31.94 -0.74 -7.00
N VAL A 673 32.57 0.09 -7.84
CA VAL A 673 31.95 0.63 -9.06
C VAL A 673 32.71 0.19 -10.30
N LYS A 674 32.00 -0.34 -11.29
CA LYS A 674 32.50 -0.65 -12.62
C LYS A 674 31.82 0.27 -13.63
N ASP A 675 32.59 1.17 -14.23
CA ASP A 675 32.05 2.14 -15.17
C ASP A 675 32.10 1.62 -16.62
N LEU A 676 30.92 1.44 -17.23
CA LEU A 676 30.78 1.15 -18.66
C LEU A 676 30.06 2.28 -19.41
N SER A 677 29.83 3.44 -18.78
CA SER A 677 28.99 4.51 -19.32
C SER A 677 29.52 5.08 -20.64
N GLU A 678 30.83 5.06 -20.87
CA GLU A 678 31.49 5.49 -22.12
C GLU A 678 31.69 4.34 -23.14
N GLY A 679 31.01 3.21 -22.96
CA GLY A 679 31.10 2.07 -23.89
C GLY A 679 32.36 1.21 -23.75
N ALA A 680 33.07 1.32 -22.62
CA ALA A 680 34.20 0.45 -22.29
C ALA A 680 33.77 -1.03 -22.29
N LYS A 681 34.47 -1.88 -23.05
CA LYS A 681 34.16 -3.32 -23.11
C LYS A 681 34.77 -4.13 -21.96
N THR A 682 35.77 -3.56 -21.27
CA THR A 682 36.58 -4.24 -20.25
C THR A 682 36.94 -3.29 -19.10
N ALA A 683 35.95 -2.84 -18.32
CA ALA A 683 36.21 -2.14 -17.05
C ALA A 683 36.29 -3.14 -15.88
N VAL A 684 37.15 -2.84 -14.91
CA VAL A 684 37.29 -3.57 -13.64
C VAL A 684 36.54 -2.79 -12.55
N TYR A 685 36.03 -3.49 -11.54
CA TYR A 685 35.47 -2.85 -10.35
C TYR A 685 36.56 -2.08 -9.59
N GLN A 686 36.29 -0.82 -9.30
CA GLN A 686 37.11 0.05 -8.47
C GLN A 686 36.49 0.16 -7.08
N ASP A 687 37.31 0.10 -6.03
CA ASP A 687 36.88 0.30 -4.65
C ASP A 687 36.62 1.79 -4.39
N TYR A 688 35.40 2.14 -4.00
CA TYR A 688 34.97 3.49 -3.63
C TYR A 688 35.01 3.70 -2.11
N GLY A 689 35.43 2.69 -1.36
CA GLY A 689 35.64 2.74 0.09
C GLY A 689 34.36 2.53 0.89
N LEU A 690 34.40 2.98 2.15
CA LEU A 690 33.32 2.81 3.12
C LEU A 690 32.19 3.83 2.91
N TYR A 691 30.96 3.36 3.00
CA TYR A 691 29.72 4.12 3.04
C TYR A 691 28.85 3.61 4.19
N THR A 692 27.93 4.47 4.63
CA THR A 692 26.82 4.07 5.50
C THR A 692 25.56 4.09 4.67
N GLN A 693 24.91 2.94 4.55
CA GLN A 693 23.56 2.86 4.02
C GLN A 693 22.56 3.29 5.10
N ILE A 694 21.63 4.16 4.73
CA ILE A 694 20.57 4.66 5.61
C ILE A 694 19.22 4.42 4.96
N GLU A 695 18.27 3.90 5.73
CA GLU A 695 16.90 3.73 5.28
C GLU A 695 16.29 5.05 4.76
N GLN A 696 15.41 4.95 3.76
CA GLN A 696 14.72 6.11 3.20
C GLN A 696 13.32 6.22 3.83
N PRO A 697 13.04 7.24 4.65
CA PRO A 697 11.67 7.56 5.05
C PRO A 697 10.81 7.86 3.82
N ASN A 698 9.77 7.05 3.66
CA ASN A 698 8.76 7.05 2.59
C ASN A 698 7.63 6.08 3.01
N GLU A 699 6.67 5.82 2.13
CA GLU A 699 5.58 4.85 2.36
C GLU A 699 6.07 3.46 2.83
N MET A 700 7.19 2.97 2.30
CA MET A 700 7.75 1.67 2.66
C MET A 700 8.39 1.66 4.06
N PHE A 701 9.04 2.76 4.46
CA PHE A 701 9.51 2.96 5.83
C PHE A 701 8.33 2.94 6.80
N LEU A 702 7.29 3.75 6.56
CA LEU A 702 6.11 3.78 7.44
C LEU A 702 5.51 2.38 7.59
N LYS A 703 5.34 1.66 6.47
CA LYS A 703 4.86 0.27 6.48
C LYS A 703 5.76 -0.68 7.27
N SER A 704 7.08 -0.60 7.08
CA SER A 704 8.05 -1.48 7.75
C SER A 704 8.07 -1.26 9.26
N HIS A 705 7.88 -0.01 9.68
CA HIS A 705 7.83 0.41 11.09
C HIS A 705 6.45 0.27 11.74
N TRP A 706 5.47 -0.32 11.03
CA TRP A 706 4.07 -0.47 11.48
C TRP A 706 3.33 0.87 11.71
N LEU A 707 3.80 1.93 11.06
CA LEU A 707 3.13 3.22 10.96
C LEU A 707 2.15 3.23 9.78
N ASP A 708 1.29 4.24 9.71
CA ASP A 708 0.30 4.39 8.63
C ASP A 708 0.99 4.72 7.30
N PRO A 709 1.05 3.80 6.32
CA PRO A 709 1.73 4.03 5.04
C PRO A 709 1.05 5.11 4.17
N HIS A 710 -0.18 5.50 4.51
CA HIS A 710 -0.95 6.53 3.80
C HIS A 710 -1.04 7.85 4.57
N GLY A 711 -0.32 7.97 5.68
CA GLY A 711 -0.23 9.18 6.49
C GLY A 711 0.44 10.35 5.78
N TYR A 712 0.36 11.52 6.41
CA TYR A 712 1.12 12.71 6.03
C TYR A 712 2.57 12.50 6.41
N LEU A 713 3.49 12.72 5.47
CA LEU A 713 4.93 12.63 5.72
C LEU A 713 5.63 13.71 4.90
N TYR A 714 6.27 14.63 5.60
CA TYR A 714 7.03 15.73 5.01
C TYR A 714 8.48 15.65 5.48
N LYS A 715 9.42 15.77 4.54
CA LYS A 715 10.83 15.99 4.89
C LYS A 715 11.06 17.48 4.98
N VAL A 716 11.66 17.94 6.07
CA VAL A 716 11.97 19.35 6.23
C VAL A 716 13.11 19.78 5.30
N THR A 717 12.92 20.93 4.63
CA THR A 717 13.96 21.61 3.85
C THR A 717 14.56 22.78 4.60
N PHE A 718 13.71 23.63 5.19
CA PHE A 718 14.02 24.70 6.13
C PHE A 718 12.68 25.17 6.74
N PHE A 719 12.37 24.77 7.97
CA PHE A 719 11.04 24.95 8.56
C PHE A 719 11.10 25.19 10.07
N GLU A 720 10.66 26.37 10.50
CA GLU A 720 10.67 26.83 11.89
C GLU A 720 9.25 26.91 12.49
N PHE A 721 8.33 26.08 11.97
CA PHE A 721 6.92 26.04 12.37
C PHE A 721 6.15 27.37 12.21
N GLN A 722 6.64 28.28 11.37
CA GLN A 722 5.87 29.46 10.96
C GLN A 722 4.78 29.07 9.96
N ARG A 723 3.86 30.01 9.66
CA ARG A 723 2.73 29.73 8.78
C ARG A 723 3.08 29.65 7.28
N TYR A 724 4.07 30.42 6.81
CA TYR A 724 4.50 30.49 5.40
C TYR A 724 3.32 30.57 4.40
N PRO A 725 2.43 31.58 4.49
CA PRO A 725 1.17 31.60 3.73
C PRO A 725 1.37 31.64 2.21
N GLU A 726 2.51 32.13 1.71
CA GLU A 726 2.79 32.17 0.28
C GLU A 726 3.20 30.80 -0.30
N GLN A 727 3.93 30.00 0.49
CA GLN A 727 4.46 28.71 0.08
C GLN A 727 3.56 27.53 0.50
N LEU A 728 3.08 27.53 1.75
CA LEU A 728 2.30 26.44 2.34
C LEU A 728 0.80 26.70 2.16
N LYS A 729 0.30 26.36 0.97
CA LYS A 729 -1.11 26.53 0.59
C LYS A 729 -1.84 25.20 0.49
N SER A 730 -3.17 25.25 0.63
CA SER A 730 -4.02 24.08 0.34
C SER A 730 -3.83 23.69 -1.11
N LYS A 731 -3.86 22.39 -1.41
CA LYS A 731 -3.83 21.91 -2.80
C LYS A 731 -5.05 22.37 -3.60
N SER A 732 -6.13 22.76 -2.92
CA SER A 732 -7.32 23.33 -3.55
C SER A 732 -7.20 24.83 -3.87
N ASP A 733 -6.14 25.50 -3.39
CA ASP A 733 -5.86 26.90 -3.67
C ASP A 733 -5.40 27.10 -5.13
N PRO A 734 -5.99 28.04 -5.90
CA PRO A 734 -5.60 28.30 -7.29
C PRO A 734 -4.14 28.74 -7.48
N THR A 735 -3.50 29.26 -6.43
CA THR A 735 -2.10 29.74 -6.43
C THR A 735 -1.13 28.71 -5.83
N TYR A 736 -1.59 27.50 -5.50
CA TYR A 736 -0.73 26.43 -5.03
C TYR A 736 0.30 26.04 -6.10
N ASP A 737 1.57 26.11 -5.72
CA ASP A 737 2.70 25.60 -6.50
C ASP A 737 3.45 24.57 -5.66
N LYS A 738 3.57 23.35 -6.18
CA LYS A 738 4.25 22.26 -5.48
C LYS A 738 5.75 22.52 -5.31
N LYS A 739 6.43 23.10 -6.31
CA LYS A 739 7.87 23.40 -6.19
C LYS A 739 8.10 24.43 -5.09
N GLU A 740 7.26 25.45 -5.05
CA GLU A 740 7.29 26.48 -4.00
C GLU A 740 7.01 25.86 -2.62
N PHE A 741 6.03 24.98 -2.50
CA PHE A 741 5.75 24.23 -1.26
C PHE A 741 6.97 23.40 -0.81
N GLU A 742 7.60 22.67 -1.74
CA GLU A 742 8.75 21.80 -1.47
C GLU A 742 10.06 22.57 -1.16
N THR A 743 10.06 23.90 -1.31
CA THR A 743 11.14 24.75 -0.76
C THR A 743 11.15 24.78 0.77
N ILE A 744 10.01 24.54 1.41
CA ILE A 744 9.87 24.49 2.88
C ILE A 744 9.76 23.02 3.35
N LEU A 745 8.88 22.23 2.72
CA LEU A 745 8.57 20.85 3.09
C LEU A 745 8.48 19.93 1.86
N GLU A 746 9.43 19.02 1.66
CA GLU A 746 9.35 18.03 0.58
C GLU A 746 8.26 16.99 0.89
N ILE A 747 7.34 16.75 -0.06
CA ILE A 747 6.19 15.87 0.14
C ILE A 747 6.63 14.40 -0.07
N LYS A 748 6.56 13.58 0.97
CA LYS A 748 7.02 12.16 0.95
C LYS A 748 5.90 11.14 1.21
N GLY A 749 4.76 11.59 1.72
CA GLY A 749 3.56 10.78 1.96
C GLY A 749 2.34 11.35 1.24
N ARG A 750 1.23 11.48 1.96
CA ARG A 750 -0.02 12.06 1.44
C ARG A 750 0.18 13.51 0.94
N ASP A 751 -0.36 13.78 -0.25
CA ASP A 751 -0.31 15.06 -0.95
C ASP A 751 -1.63 15.85 -0.76
N GLU A 752 -1.93 16.18 0.50
CA GLU A 752 -3.03 17.03 0.99
C GLU A 752 -2.50 17.84 2.19
N HIS A 753 -2.81 19.14 2.30
CA HIS A 753 -2.10 20.04 3.23
C HIS A 753 -2.97 20.74 4.27
N ASP A 754 -4.29 20.59 4.21
CA ASP A 754 -5.22 21.34 5.07
C ASP A 754 -5.00 21.07 6.57
N LYS A 755 -4.66 19.82 6.92
CA LYS A 755 -4.35 19.44 8.30
C LYS A 755 -3.06 20.11 8.82
N LEU A 756 -2.03 20.18 7.97
CA LEU A 756 -0.76 20.84 8.30
C LEU A 756 -1.00 22.34 8.50
N ILE A 757 -1.77 22.93 7.59
CA ILE A 757 -2.17 24.34 7.64
C ILE A 757 -2.95 24.64 8.92
N ALA A 758 -3.94 23.83 9.27
CA ALA A 758 -4.73 24.02 10.49
C ALA A 758 -3.86 23.95 11.76
N MET A 759 -2.91 23.03 11.82
CA MET A 759 -1.93 22.98 12.92
C MET A 759 -1.09 24.26 12.97
N LEU A 760 -0.60 24.73 11.83
CA LEU A 760 0.22 25.95 11.76
C LEU A 760 -0.58 27.21 12.10
N ASP A 761 -1.83 27.31 11.68
CA ASP A 761 -2.73 28.43 12.01
C ASP A 761 -2.97 28.51 13.51
N ASP A 762 -3.28 27.37 14.16
CA ASP A 762 -3.46 27.31 15.61
C ASP A 762 -2.16 27.64 16.35
N LEU A 763 -1.03 27.09 15.90
CA LEU A 763 0.28 27.31 16.52
C LEU A 763 0.79 28.75 16.37
N ASN A 764 0.46 29.44 15.28
CA ASN A 764 0.88 30.84 15.07
C ASN A 764 -0.13 31.85 15.66
N ASN A 765 -1.29 31.39 16.16
CA ASN A 765 -2.23 32.23 16.87
C ASN A 765 -1.85 32.39 18.35
N LYS A 766 -1.33 33.58 18.70
CA LYS A 766 -0.91 33.92 20.08
C LYS A 766 -2.07 34.00 21.09
N GLN A 767 -3.33 33.99 20.64
CA GLN A 767 -4.51 34.00 21.51
C GLN A 767 -4.85 32.61 22.07
N ILE A 768 -4.41 31.53 21.41
CA ILE A 768 -4.62 30.15 21.87
C ILE A 768 -3.47 29.79 22.81
N PRO A 769 -3.71 29.34 24.05
CA PRO A 769 -2.65 28.86 24.95
C PRO A 769 -1.83 27.75 24.28
N ILE A 770 -0.51 27.74 24.50
CA ILE A 770 0.37 26.76 23.85
C ILE A 770 0.05 25.31 24.25
N ASP A 771 -0.41 25.12 25.48
CA ASP A 771 -0.78 23.79 26.01
C ASP A 771 -1.96 23.21 25.25
N GLU A 772 -2.97 24.02 24.92
CA GLU A 772 -4.10 23.61 24.09
C GLU A 772 -3.65 23.25 22.67
N VAL A 773 -2.69 24.00 22.10
CA VAL A 773 -2.15 23.70 20.76
C VAL A 773 -1.40 22.38 20.77
N VAL A 774 -0.53 22.14 21.76
CA VAL A 774 0.23 20.88 21.88
C VAL A 774 -0.71 19.72 22.17
N GLU A 775 -1.65 19.87 23.12
CA GLU A 775 -2.67 18.87 23.42
C GLU A 775 -3.56 18.55 22.21
N LYS A 776 -3.77 19.48 21.28
CA LYS A 776 -4.53 19.20 20.07
C LYS A 776 -3.69 18.57 18.96
N HIS A 777 -2.51 19.12 18.68
CA HIS A 777 -1.78 18.87 17.43
C HIS A 777 -0.48 18.09 17.59
N PHE A 778 0.08 17.94 18.79
CA PHE A 778 1.40 17.33 18.97
C PHE A 778 1.41 16.27 20.07
N ASP A 779 2.28 15.28 19.93
CA ASP A 779 2.55 14.35 21.03
C ASP A 779 3.70 14.90 21.89
N SER A 780 3.40 15.25 23.14
CA SER A 780 4.38 15.90 24.04
C SER A 780 5.56 14.99 24.35
N GLU A 781 5.31 13.68 24.49
CA GLU A 781 6.36 12.68 24.73
C GLU A 781 7.33 12.56 23.55
N ASN A 782 6.82 12.58 22.32
CA ASN A 782 7.64 12.61 21.12
C ASN A 782 8.42 13.93 20.99
N LEU A 783 7.78 15.09 21.22
CA LEU A 783 8.44 16.40 21.16
C LEU A 783 9.59 16.51 22.17
N LEU A 784 9.35 16.14 23.44
CA LEU A 784 10.35 16.17 24.50
C LEU A 784 11.47 15.17 24.25
N THR A 785 11.14 13.94 23.83
CA THR A 785 12.13 12.90 23.49
C THR A 785 13.04 13.35 22.36
N TRP A 786 12.48 13.88 21.26
CA TRP A 786 13.25 14.37 20.13
C TRP A 786 14.17 15.54 20.50
N THR A 787 13.66 16.50 21.28
CA THR A 787 14.45 17.64 21.76
C THR A 787 15.61 17.17 22.67
N ALA A 788 15.33 16.28 23.62
CA ALA A 788 16.32 15.74 24.55
C ALA A 788 17.44 14.97 23.83
N MET A 789 17.09 14.14 22.83
CA MET A 789 18.09 13.42 22.02
C MET A 789 19.03 14.38 21.29
N ASN A 790 18.52 15.45 20.70
CA ASN A 790 19.34 16.43 19.98
C ASN A 790 20.29 17.21 20.90
N ILE A 791 19.85 17.52 22.12
CA ILE A 791 20.69 18.14 23.14
C ILE A 791 21.83 17.18 23.55
N LEU A 792 21.51 15.92 23.84
CA LEU A 792 22.49 14.91 24.28
C LEU A 792 23.47 14.52 23.15
N MET A 793 23.02 14.51 21.89
CA MET A 793 23.87 14.23 20.74
C MET A 793 24.56 15.49 20.20
N ASP A 794 24.37 16.67 20.79
CA ASP A 794 24.94 17.94 20.33
C ASP A 794 24.67 18.24 18.84
N ASN A 795 23.44 18.02 18.38
CA ASN A 795 23.04 18.24 16.98
C ASN A 795 22.32 19.59 16.80
N MET A 796 23.05 20.61 16.33
CA MET A 796 22.54 22.00 16.28
C MET A 796 21.74 22.32 15.01
N ASP A 797 21.85 21.52 13.95
CA ASP A 797 21.15 21.75 12.67
C ASP A 797 19.76 21.09 12.64
N THR A 798 19.15 20.95 13.83
CA THR A 798 17.79 20.42 14.00
C THR A 798 16.77 21.50 14.33
N ASP A 799 17.20 22.73 14.51
CA ASP A 799 16.36 23.91 14.75
C ASP A 799 15.36 24.20 13.62
N ALA A 800 15.81 24.03 12.37
CA ALA A 800 15.01 24.25 11.17
C ALA A 800 15.18 23.15 10.10
N ASN A 801 16.04 22.15 10.32
CA ASN A 801 16.39 21.10 9.36
C ASN A 801 16.43 19.70 10.02
N ASN A 802 16.79 18.66 9.26
CA ASN A 802 17.17 17.36 9.80
C ASN A 802 16.07 16.62 10.61
N PHE A 803 14.81 16.79 10.22
CA PHE A 803 13.71 15.94 10.67
C PHE A 803 12.63 15.75 9.60
N TYR A 804 11.73 14.80 9.85
CA TYR A 804 10.48 14.65 9.14
C TYR A 804 9.32 14.99 10.06
N LEU A 805 8.25 15.50 9.47
CA LEU A 805 6.97 15.69 10.13
C LEU A 805 6.01 14.60 9.64
N TYR A 806 5.49 13.80 10.57
CA TYR A 806 4.61 12.66 10.28
C TYR A 806 3.28 12.78 11.02
N SER A 807 2.19 12.38 10.38
CA SER A 807 0.89 12.26 11.05
C SER A 807 0.03 11.18 10.38
N PRO A 808 -0.49 10.18 11.13
CA PRO A 808 -1.37 9.17 10.57
C PRO A 808 -2.76 9.73 10.25
N LEU A 809 -3.53 9.03 9.42
CA LEU A 809 -4.86 9.49 8.99
C LEU A 809 -5.93 9.42 10.10
N ASN A 810 -5.68 8.64 11.15
CA ASN A 810 -6.63 8.37 12.24
C ASN A 810 -6.31 9.13 13.55
N SER A 811 -5.35 10.04 13.55
CA SER A 811 -4.98 10.89 14.69
C SER A 811 -4.92 12.33 14.24
N ASP A 812 -5.15 13.30 15.11
CA ASP A 812 -4.88 14.73 14.81
C ASP A 812 -3.45 15.15 15.17
N LYS A 813 -2.68 14.26 15.79
CA LYS A 813 -1.32 14.51 16.26
C LYS A 813 -0.28 14.44 15.16
N TRP A 814 0.70 15.34 15.23
CA TRP A 814 1.93 15.37 14.47
C TRP A 814 3.11 14.89 15.31
N TYR A 815 4.00 14.15 14.67
CA TYR A 815 5.19 13.56 15.25
C TYR A 815 6.43 14.03 14.47
N ILE A 816 7.51 14.28 15.20
CA ILE A 816 8.82 14.63 14.67
C ILE A 816 9.66 13.35 14.60
N LEU A 817 10.14 13.02 13.40
CA LEU A 817 10.98 11.83 13.16
C LEU A 817 12.42 12.27 12.83
N PRO A 818 13.45 11.63 13.39
CA PRO A 818 14.84 12.03 13.21
C PRO A 818 15.37 11.78 11.79
N TRP A 819 16.25 12.67 11.31
CA TRP A 819 16.94 12.55 10.02
C TRP A 819 18.33 13.23 10.07
N ASP A 820 19.33 12.78 9.32
CA ASP A 820 20.67 13.40 9.20
C ASP A 820 21.36 13.83 10.53
N TYR A 821 21.92 12.86 11.25
CA TYR A 821 22.62 13.09 12.52
C TYR A 821 24.15 13.06 12.40
N ASP A 822 24.71 13.17 11.19
CA ASP A 822 26.15 13.15 11.00
C ASP A 822 26.85 14.46 11.40
N GLY A 823 26.11 15.57 11.46
CA GLY A 823 26.57 16.87 11.96
C GLY A 823 26.68 16.97 13.48
N GLY A 824 26.04 16.05 14.22
CA GLY A 824 26.10 16.03 15.68
C GLY A 824 27.44 15.53 16.24
N TRP A 825 27.43 15.23 17.53
CA TRP A 825 28.55 14.69 18.28
C TRP A 825 29.81 15.56 18.20
N GLU A 826 29.64 16.83 18.62
CA GLU A 826 30.66 17.88 18.66
C GLU A 826 31.19 18.35 17.29
N LEU A 827 30.82 17.68 16.19
CA LEU A 827 31.43 17.93 14.88
C LEU A 827 31.21 19.36 14.38
N GLN A 828 29.99 19.84 14.47
CA GLN A 828 29.61 21.21 14.10
C GLN A 828 30.35 22.28 14.94
N ARG A 829 30.54 22.02 16.24
CA ARG A 829 31.30 22.90 17.13
C ARG A 829 32.78 22.95 16.74
N GLU A 830 33.40 21.80 16.50
CA GLU A 830 34.81 21.72 16.10
C GLU A 830 35.08 22.40 14.76
N LYS A 831 34.14 22.28 13.83
CA LYS A 831 34.18 22.97 12.54
C LYS A 831 33.88 24.46 12.62
N LYS A 832 33.50 24.98 13.80
CA LYS A 832 33.05 26.36 14.00
C LYS A 832 31.94 26.74 13.03
N SER A 833 31.03 25.80 12.75
CA SER A 833 29.93 25.98 11.81
C SER A 833 28.60 26.26 12.51
N ILE A 834 28.67 26.79 13.74
CA ILE A 834 27.51 27.17 14.55
C ILE A 834 27.71 28.60 15.06
N ARG A 835 26.60 29.26 15.41
CA ARG A 835 26.57 30.58 16.02
C ARG A 835 26.74 30.48 17.53
N ASP A 836 27.17 31.57 18.17
CA ASP A 836 27.49 31.57 19.61
C ASP A 836 26.28 31.26 20.51
N HIS A 837 25.07 31.53 20.04
CA HIS A 837 23.82 31.21 20.76
C HIS A 837 23.38 29.74 20.60
N GLN A 838 23.95 28.98 19.66
CA GLN A 838 23.51 27.62 19.37
C GLN A 838 24.05 26.64 20.42
N SER A 839 23.28 26.52 21.50
CA SER A 839 23.50 25.60 22.60
C SER A 839 22.17 25.25 23.26
N GLY A 840 22.04 24.02 23.74
CA GLY A 840 20.87 23.57 24.52
C GLY A 840 19.55 23.95 23.87
N LEU A 841 18.70 24.65 24.63
CA LEU A 841 17.39 25.08 24.18
C LEU A 841 17.44 26.35 23.31
N SER A 842 18.47 27.19 23.45
CA SER A 842 18.62 28.40 22.63
C SER A 842 18.76 28.09 21.14
N ASN A 843 19.23 26.89 20.79
CA ASN A 843 19.24 26.42 19.41
C ASN A 843 17.83 26.42 18.78
N PHE A 844 16.81 26.02 19.54
CA PHE A 844 15.43 25.93 19.05
C PHE A 844 14.64 27.23 19.20
N TRP A 845 15.26 28.30 19.71
CA TRP A 845 14.53 29.52 20.09
C TRP A 845 13.97 30.30 18.89
N GLY A 846 14.49 30.06 17.67
CA GLY A 846 13.91 30.54 16.41
C GLY A 846 12.65 29.79 15.96
N SER A 847 12.48 28.53 16.38
CA SER A 847 11.29 27.73 16.05
C SER A 847 10.08 28.18 16.86
N THR A 848 8.97 28.47 16.18
CA THR A 848 7.70 28.90 16.81
C THR A 848 7.18 27.90 17.85
N LEU A 849 7.23 26.60 17.56
CA LEU A 849 6.76 25.55 18.47
C LEU A 849 7.55 25.54 19.78
N HIS A 850 8.86 25.34 19.68
CA HIS A 850 9.77 25.26 20.82
C HIS A 850 9.79 26.57 21.63
N ASN A 851 9.87 27.73 20.97
CA ASN A 851 9.84 29.03 21.64
C ASN A 851 8.58 29.24 22.46
N ARG A 852 7.40 28.90 21.92
CA ARG A 852 6.14 29.05 22.64
C ARG A 852 6.04 28.06 23.79
N TYR A 853 6.43 26.80 23.58
CA TYR A 853 6.28 25.74 24.57
C TYR A 853 7.23 25.95 25.75
N PHE A 854 8.52 26.17 25.52
CA PHE A 854 9.52 26.22 26.58
C PHE A 854 9.67 27.59 27.26
N ARG A 855 8.63 28.43 27.28
CA ARG A 855 8.63 29.70 28.04
C ARG A 855 8.24 29.52 29.51
N THR A 856 7.69 28.37 29.90
CA THR A 856 7.25 28.10 31.28
C THR A 856 8.28 27.25 32.02
N GLU A 857 8.47 27.51 33.30
CA GLU A 857 9.34 26.70 34.16
C GLU A 857 8.91 25.22 34.18
N GLU A 858 7.61 24.96 34.09
CA GLU A 858 7.06 23.61 34.04
C GLU A 858 7.55 22.83 32.81
N HIS A 859 7.51 23.41 31.62
CA HIS A 859 7.98 22.71 30.40
C HIS A 859 9.50 22.58 30.37
N ILE A 860 10.25 23.53 30.94
CA ILE A 860 11.69 23.40 31.13
C ILE A 860 12.00 22.24 32.06
N LYS A 861 11.24 22.10 33.15
CA LYS A 861 11.36 20.96 34.06
C LYS A 861 11.04 19.65 33.34
N GLN A 862 9.96 19.58 32.56
CA GLN A 862 9.62 18.40 31.77
C GLN A 862 10.73 18.01 30.80
N LEU A 863 11.36 18.97 30.11
CA LEU A 863 12.51 18.71 29.23
C LEU A 863 13.72 18.21 30.03
N THR A 864 13.99 18.81 31.18
CA THR A 864 15.12 18.40 32.05
C THR A 864 14.92 16.98 32.57
N ASP A 865 13.72 16.66 33.05
CA ASP A 865 13.34 15.31 33.47
C ASP A 865 13.43 14.33 32.30
N LYS A 866 13.03 14.75 31.09
CA LYS A 866 13.16 13.92 29.88
C LYS A 866 14.62 13.71 29.47
N ILE A 867 15.50 14.72 29.59
CA ILE A 867 16.94 14.56 29.35
C ILE A 867 17.51 13.50 30.29
N ASP A 868 17.15 13.55 31.58
CA ASP A 868 17.57 12.55 32.57
C ASP A 868 17.05 11.15 32.26
N GLU A 869 15.83 11.05 31.72
CA GLU A 869 15.26 9.78 31.25
C GLU A 869 16.02 9.24 30.03
N ILE A 870 16.24 10.07 29.00
CA ILE A 870 16.91 9.68 27.76
C ILE A 870 18.38 9.33 28.00
N MET A 871 19.02 9.91 29.02
CA MET A 871 20.35 9.52 29.45
C MET A 871 20.44 8.05 29.90
N LYS A 872 19.34 7.33 30.14
CA LYS A 872 19.39 5.86 30.32
C LYS A 872 19.83 5.13 29.05
N TYR A 873 19.54 5.71 27.89
CA TYR A 873 19.81 5.17 26.56
C TYR A 873 21.01 5.82 25.88
N ILE A 874 21.22 7.12 26.11
CA ILE A 874 22.32 7.91 25.53
C ILE A 874 23.19 8.45 26.66
N ASN A 875 24.22 7.69 27.02
CA ASN A 875 25.22 8.03 28.03
C ASN A 875 26.59 7.50 27.63
N LYS A 876 27.59 7.84 28.44
CA LYS A 876 28.97 7.41 28.25
C LYS A 876 29.13 5.90 28.00
N ASP A 877 28.50 5.07 28.82
CA ASP A 877 28.65 3.62 28.77
C ASP A 877 27.95 2.99 27.55
N THR A 878 26.73 3.43 27.25
CA THR A 878 25.94 2.96 26.10
C THR A 878 26.59 3.36 24.78
N VAL A 879 27.07 4.61 24.68
CA VAL A 879 27.80 5.11 23.51
C VAL A 879 29.10 4.34 23.32
N ALA A 880 29.90 4.13 24.38
CA ALA A 880 31.14 3.36 24.30
C ALA A 880 30.89 1.92 23.82
N LYS A 881 29.91 1.23 24.42
CA LYS A 881 29.52 -0.13 24.02
C LYS A 881 29.10 -0.21 22.55
N GLN A 882 28.37 0.79 22.06
CA GLN A 882 27.92 0.81 20.68
C GLN A 882 29.08 1.09 19.72
N ILE A 883 29.99 2.02 20.07
CA ILE A 883 31.21 2.32 19.30
C ILE A 883 32.11 1.08 19.17
N ASP A 884 32.27 0.30 20.24
CA ASP A 884 33.09 -0.92 20.24
C ASP A 884 32.63 -1.95 19.19
N LYS A 885 31.33 -1.98 18.85
CA LYS A 885 30.80 -2.83 17.78
C LYS A 885 31.25 -2.42 16.39
N TYR A 886 31.52 -1.13 16.15
CA TYR A 886 31.85 -0.60 14.82
C TYR A 886 33.35 -0.47 14.57
N LYS A 887 34.11 -0.22 15.64
CA LYS A 887 35.50 0.24 15.56
C LYS A 887 36.37 -0.64 14.66
N GLU A 888 36.31 -1.96 14.84
CA GLU A 888 37.11 -2.91 14.07
C GLU A 888 36.71 -2.98 12.59
N THR A 889 35.45 -2.68 12.27
CA THR A 889 34.93 -2.66 10.89
C THR A 889 35.37 -1.40 10.15
N VAL A 890 35.40 -0.25 10.83
CA VAL A 890 35.70 1.04 10.21
C VAL A 890 37.20 1.33 10.15
N LYS A 891 37.94 0.98 11.21
CA LYS A 891 39.37 1.29 11.37
C LYS A 891 40.22 0.93 10.15
N PRO A 892 40.07 -0.23 9.48
CA PRO A 892 40.86 -0.56 8.28
C PRO A 892 40.74 0.45 7.15
N PHE A 893 39.58 1.10 6.99
CA PHE A 893 39.36 2.10 5.93
C PHE A 893 40.14 3.40 6.16
N LEU A 894 40.53 3.71 7.40
CA LEU A 894 41.36 4.88 7.72
C LEU A 894 42.81 4.75 7.26
N PHE A 895 43.22 3.53 6.86
CA PHE A 895 44.61 3.22 6.49
C PHE A 895 44.74 2.71 5.05
N ARG A 896 43.67 2.71 4.26
CA ARG A 896 43.68 2.21 2.87
C ARG A 896 43.01 3.15 1.89
N ASN A 897 43.40 3.03 0.63
CA ASN A 897 42.74 3.72 -0.47
C ASN A 897 41.33 3.17 -0.71
N PRO A 898 40.38 4.00 -1.18
CA PRO A 898 40.55 5.43 -1.44
C PRO A 898 40.42 6.32 -0.19
N ASP A 899 39.88 5.82 0.92
CA ASP A 899 39.43 6.65 2.04
C ASP A 899 40.54 7.43 2.76
N ILE A 900 41.73 6.86 2.91
CA ILE A 900 42.89 7.56 3.51
C ILE A 900 43.21 8.89 2.81
N GLN A 901 42.95 9.01 1.50
CA GLN A 901 43.25 10.20 0.71
C GLN A 901 42.31 11.37 0.99
N PHE A 902 41.16 11.11 1.63
CA PHE A 902 40.08 12.07 1.82
C PHE A 902 39.61 12.15 3.27
N LEU A 903 40.45 11.76 4.23
CA LEU A 903 40.14 11.94 5.64
C LEU A 903 40.13 13.43 6.01
N PRO A 904 39.15 13.90 6.81
CA PRO A 904 39.09 15.29 7.24
C PRO A 904 40.13 15.67 8.31
N GLY A 905 40.88 14.69 8.81
CA GLY A 905 41.92 14.84 9.82
C GLY A 905 42.91 13.67 9.77
N LEU A 906 43.86 13.64 10.71
CA LEU A 906 44.85 12.56 10.77
C LEU A 906 44.19 11.27 11.27
N ASN A 907 44.50 10.14 10.63
CA ASN A 907 44.04 8.82 11.07
C ASN A 907 44.52 8.45 12.48
N THR A 908 45.63 9.04 12.96
CA THR A 908 46.12 8.90 14.34
C THR A 908 45.18 9.51 15.38
N ASP A 909 44.31 10.44 14.98
CA ASP A 909 43.35 11.09 15.88
C ASP A 909 42.07 10.26 16.08
N PHE A 910 41.92 9.11 15.42
CA PHE A 910 40.70 8.30 15.47
C PHE A 910 40.30 7.89 16.89
N GLU A 911 41.25 7.41 17.72
CA GLU A 911 40.92 7.01 19.10
C GLU A 911 40.49 8.21 19.95
N LYS A 912 41.14 9.36 19.76
CA LYS A 912 40.74 10.63 20.39
C LYS A 912 39.36 11.06 19.93
N GLU A 913 39.03 10.85 18.65
CA GLU A 913 37.72 11.15 18.11
C GLU A 913 36.62 10.29 18.75
N LEU A 914 36.85 8.98 18.89
CA LEU A 914 35.92 8.08 19.57
C LEU A 914 35.72 8.48 21.04
N GLU A 915 36.78 8.87 21.75
CA GLU A 915 36.69 9.36 23.12
C GLU A 915 35.81 10.64 23.23
N LYS A 916 35.85 11.53 22.24
CA LYS A 916 34.95 12.70 22.23
C LYS A 916 33.49 12.27 22.10
N LEU A 917 33.18 11.33 21.20
CA LEU A 917 31.82 10.82 20.99
C LEU A 917 31.27 10.26 22.31
N VAL A 918 32.07 9.46 23.01
CA VAL A 918 31.73 8.85 24.32
C VAL A 918 31.37 9.90 25.37
N ASN A 919 32.08 11.03 25.40
CA ASN A 919 31.85 12.08 26.40
C ASN A 919 30.82 13.14 25.95
N THR A 920 30.27 13.04 24.74
CA THR A 920 29.32 14.04 24.21
C THR A 920 28.05 14.16 25.05
N PRO A 921 27.36 13.08 25.48
CA PRO A 921 26.08 13.21 26.19
C PRO A 921 26.18 13.99 27.50
N GLU A 922 27.25 13.78 28.27
CA GLU A 922 27.50 14.49 29.53
C GLU A 922 27.76 15.97 29.29
N LYS A 923 28.55 16.30 28.25
CA LYS A 923 28.80 17.69 27.84
C LYS A 923 27.54 18.37 27.32
N GLY A 924 26.72 17.67 26.54
CA GLY A 924 25.45 18.16 26.03
C GLY A 924 24.51 18.56 27.17
N LYS A 925 24.35 17.69 28.18
CA LYS A 925 23.59 18.01 29.39
C LYS A 925 24.19 19.18 30.18
N GLN A 926 25.51 19.20 30.37
CA GLN A 926 26.17 20.30 31.08
C GLN A 926 25.91 21.64 30.39
N ARG A 927 26.10 21.71 29.06
CA ARG A 927 25.85 22.93 28.28
C ARG A 927 24.39 23.35 28.32
N TYR A 928 23.46 22.39 28.28
CA TYR A 928 22.04 22.69 28.45
C TYR A 928 21.77 23.39 29.79
N LEU A 929 22.28 22.87 30.89
CA LEU A 929 22.11 23.48 32.22
C LEU A 929 22.77 24.86 32.31
N GLU A 930 23.98 25.02 31.77
CA GLU A 930 24.67 26.33 31.72
C GLU A 930 23.92 27.35 30.86
N GLU A 931 23.22 26.88 29.83
CA GLU A 931 22.45 27.72 28.91
C GLU A 931 21.10 28.15 29.49
N LEU A 932 20.49 27.38 30.39
CA LEU A 932 19.28 27.79 31.09
C LEU A 932 19.46 29.05 31.94
N GLU A 933 20.69 29.33 32.38
CA GLU A 933 21.06 30.54 33.14
C GLU A 933 21.24 31.78 32.24
N LYS A 934 21.18 31.65 30.91
CA LYS A 934 21.42 32.77 29.99
C LYS A 934 20.11 33.40 29.49
N PRO A 935 20.09 34.72 29.27
CA PRO A 935 19.03 35.35 28.48
C PRO A 935 18.95 34.72 27.09
N ARG A 936 17.76 34.75 26.49
CA ARG A 936 17.51 34.12 25.19
C ARG A 936 17.90 35.03 24.02
N PRO A 937 18.35 34.47 22.88
CA PRO A 937 18.61 35.25 21.68
C PRO A 937 17.32 35.92 21.17
N PHE A 938 17.49 37.03 20.46
CA PHE A 938 16.43 37.92 19.97
C PHE A 938 16.83 38.53 18.62
N TYR A 939 15.90 39.15 17.91
CA TYR A 939 16.19 39.82 16.62
C TYR A 939 16.36 41.34 16.76
N GLN A 940 17.27 41.93 15.98
CA GLN A 940 17.38 43.38 15.80
C GLN A 940 16.59 43.84 14.57
N TYR A 941 15.84 44.95 14.68
CA TYR A 941 15.08 45.52 13.56
C TYR A 941 15.95 46.39 12.66
N GLU A 942 15.39 46.94 11.58
CA GLU A 942 16.12 47.92 10.77
C GLU A 942 16.25 49.26 11.50
N GLU A 943 17.28 50.04 11.14
CA GLU A 943 17.39 51.42 11.60
C GLU A 943 16.28 52.27 10.95
N GLU A 944 15.69 53.17 11.74
CA GLU A 944 14.69 54.11 11.26
C GLU A 944 15.13 55.55 11.55
N SER A 945 15.11 56.41 10.54
CA SER A 945 15.31 57.85 10.72
C SER A 945 13.98 58.52 11.07
N VAL A 946 13.84 58.97 12.33
CA VAL A 946 12.63 59.63 12.83
C VAL A 946 13.02 60.98 13.43
N GLY A 947 12.49 62.07 12.85
CA GLY A 947 12.68 63.42 13.40
C GLY A 947 14.14 63.89 13.45
N GLY A 948 15.01 63.43 12.55
CA GLY A 948 16.45 63.77 12.54
C GLY A 948 17.29 62.99 13.57
N GLN A 949 16.76 61.86 14.04
CA GLN A 949 17.47 60.90 14.89
C GLN A 949 17.46 59.52 14.21
N SER A 950 18.55 58.79 14.38
CA SER A 950 18.61 57.36 14.05
C SER A 950 18.07 56.56 15.24
N VAL A 951 17.03 55.78 15.00
CA VAL A 951 16.32 54.97 16.01
C VAL A 951 16.61 53.50 15.76
N PHE A 952 17.06 52.83 16.80
CA PHE A 952 17.40 51.41 16.81
C PHE A 952 16.45 50.68 17.75
N THR A 953 15.79 49.64 17.26
CA THR A 953 14.86 48.82 18.04
C THR A 953 15.16 47.34 17.88
N TRP A 954 14.82 46.55 18.89
CA TRP A 954 15.02 45.09 18.88
C TRP A 954 13.90 44.37 19.63
N GLU A 955 13.81 43.06 19.42
CA GLU A 955 12.89 42.20 20.17
C GLU A 955 13.33 42.08 21.64
N ILE A 956 12.36 42.05 22.56
CA ILE A 956 12.63 41.86 23.98
C ILE A 956 13.11 40.42 24.20
N SER A 957 14.33 40.26 24.70
CA SER A 957 14.87 38.98 25.11
C SER A 957 14.06 38.39 26.28
N TYR A 958 14.05 37.07 26.39
CA TYR A 958 13.36 36.35 27.45
C TYR A 958 14.37 35.73 28.40
N ASP A 959 14.08 35.76 29.68
CA ASP A 959 14.85 35.05 30.71
C ASP A 959 13.97 33.96 31.32
N LEU A 960 14.47 32.72 31.36
CA LEU A 960 13.68 31.59 31.86
C LEU A 960 13.49 31.62 33.38
N GLN A 961 14.28 32.42 34.10
CA GLN A 961 14.34 32.49 35.56
C GLN A 961 13.64 33.74 36.10
N GLY A 962 13.21 34.62 35.21
CA GLY A 962 12.58 35.89 35.55
C GLY A 962 13.56 36.96 36.00
N ASP A 963 14.85 36.83 35.68
CA ASP A 963 15.86 37.85 36.01
C ASP A 963 15.61 39.15 35.24
N ASN A 964 15.99 40.28 35.85
CA ASN A 964 15.88 41.59 35.20
C ASN A 964 16.92 41.71 34.08
N LEU A 965 16.46 42.03 32.87
CA LEU A 965 17.31 42.17 31.70
C LEU A 965 17.68 43.63 31.43
N THR A 966 18.94 43.83 31.03
CA THR A 966 19.45 45.11 30.52
C THR A 966 20.16 44.93 29.19
N TYR A 967 20.21 45.98 28.38
CA TYR A 967 20.76 45.95 27.03
C TYR A 967 21.93 46.91 26.87
N ASP A 968 22.99 46.40 26.23
CA ASP A 968 24.15 47.15 25.81
C ASP A 968 24.15 47.29 24.28
N VAL A 969 24.03 48.52 23.80
CA VAL A 969 23.99 48.87 22.38
C VAL A 969 25.32 49.50 21.98
N ALA A 970 25.89 49.06 20.86
CA ALA A 970 27.06 49.69 20.25
C ALA A 970 26.85 49.88 18.75
N ILE A 971 27.36 50.99 18.23
CA ILE A 971 27.40 51.33 16.80
C ILE A 971 28.85 51.63 16.44
N ALA A 972 29.38 51.02 15.39
CA ALA A 972 30.76 51.15 14.95
C ALA A 972 30.86 51.33 13.42
N LYS A 973 32.04 51.75 12.95
CA LYS A 973 32.37 51.85 11.51
C LYS A 973 32.94 50.57 10.91
N ASP A 974 33.28 49.60 11.77
CA ASP A 974 33.86 48.32 11.40
C ASP A 974 33.16 47.18 12.16
N PRO A 975 33.07 45.97 11.57
CA PRO A 975 32.38 44.83 12.18
C PRO A 975 33.11 44.23 13.39
N LEU A 976 34.38 44.60 13.63
CA LEU A 976 35.14 44.20 14.82
C LEU A 976 34.91 45.13 16.01
N PHE A 977 34.13 46.20 15.84
CA PHE A 977 33.86 47.22 16.86
C PHE A 977 35.14 47.87 17.43
N THR A 978 36.16 48.06 16.57
CA THR A 978 37.38 48.78 16.94
C THR A 978 37.23 50.30 16.82
N GLN A 979 36.28 50.78 16.01
CA GLN A 979 35.95 52.19 15.78
C GLN A 979 34.50 52.48 16.19
N ILE A 980 34.25 52.45 17.49
CA ILE A 980 32.94 52.74 18.08
C ILE A 980 32.58 54.22 17.90
N VAL A 981 31.37 54.46 17.40
CA VAL A 981 30.78 55.79 17.17
C VAL A 981 29.85 56.16 18.32
N VAL A 982 29.03 55.21 18.76
CA VAL A 982 28.09 55.38 19.87
C VAL A 982 28.05 54.08 20.67
N GLN A 983 28.04 54.19 22.00
CA GLN A 983 27.82 53.05 22.88
C GLN A 983 26.99 53.48 24.08
N LYS A 984 26.04 52.64 24.46
CA LYS A 984 25.20 52.83 25.64
C LYS A 984 24.97 51.50 26.32
N THR A 985 25.19 51.45 27.63
CA THR A 985 25.05 50.24 28.44
C THR A 985 23.92 50.37 29.46
N GLY A 986 23.40 49.23 29.91
CA GLY A 986 22.41 49.15 30.99
C GLY A 986 21.03 49.72 30.63
N LEU A 987 20.62 49.65 29.35
CA LEU A 987 19.29 50.09 28.92
C LEU A 987 18.22 49.11 29.38
N GLN A 988 17.10 49.62 29.92
CA GLN A 988 15.94 48.79 30.30
C GLN A 988 14.86 48.69 29.21
N GLN A 989 14.95 49.59 28.22
CA GLN A 989 14.04 49.66 27.09
C GLN A 989 14.67 49.00 25.87
N ASN A 990 13.85 48.43 25.00
CA ASN A 990 14.27 47.77 23.76
C ASN A 990 14.45 48.74 22.57
N SER A 991 14.78 49.99 22.89
CA SER A 991 15.01 51.04 21.90
C SER A 991 16.10 52.00 22.34
N PHE A 992 16.85 52.49 21.34
CA PHE A 992 17.90 53.47 21.53
C PHE A 992 17.88 54.47 20.37
N SER A 993 17.98 55.76 20.69
CA SER A 993 18.02 56.84 19.69
C SER A 993 19.30 57.65 19.85
N THR A 994 19.89 58.03 18.72
CA THR A 994 21.07 58.89 18.62
C THR A 994 20.80 60.02 17.63
N PRO A 995 21.49 61.18 17.71
CA PRO A 995 21.48 62.15 16.61
C PRO A 995 21.77 61.46 15.27
N GLN A 996 21.16 61.95 14.20
CA GLN A 996 21.34 61.40 12.84
C GLN A 996 22.83 61.16 12.56
N LEU A 997 23.16 59.92 12.21
CA LEU A 997 24.52 59.55 11.84
C LEU A 997 24.89 60.24 10.51
N LYS A 998 26.20 60.44 10.29
CA LYS A 998 26.66 60.98 9.00
C LYS A 998 26.46 59.92 7.92
N LYS A 999 26.31 60.35 6.66
CA LYS A 999 26.28 59.44 5.51
C LYS A 999 27.45 58.45 5.56
N GLY A 1000 27.16 57.15 5.43
CA GLY A 1000 28.16 56.10 5.42
C GLY A 1000 27.64 54.75 5.93
N LYS A 1001 28.51 53.75 5.85
CA LYS A 1001 28.24 52.37 6.30
C LYS A 1001 28.60 52.20 7.77
N TYR A 1002 27.73 51.54 8.52
CA TYR A 1002 27.86 51.28 9.94
C TYR A 1002 27.46 49.86 10.30
N TYR A 1003 27.88 49.43 11.48
CA TYR A 1003 27.55 48.15 12.08
C TYR A 1003 27.03 48.39 13.48
N TRP A 1004 25.99 47.69 13.88
CA TRP A 1004 25.49 47.79 15.24
C TRP A 1004 25.20 46.42 15.83
N ARG A 1005 25.25 46.35 17.16
CA ARG A 1005 24.97 45.15 17.93
C ARG A 1005 24.26 45.51 19.22
N VAL A 1006 23.46 44.57 19.70
CA VAL A 1006 22.84 44.59 21.02
C VAL A 1006 23.25 43.33 21.77
N ILE A 1007 23.73 43.51 23.00
CA ILE A 1007 24.01 42.42 23.94
C ILE A 1007 23.03 42.57 25.10
N VAL A 1008 22.28 41.53 25.41
CA VAL A 1008 21.45 41.48 26.61
C VAL A 1008 22.25 40.90 27.77
N ARG A 1009 22.03 41.41 28.98
CA ARG A 1009 22.63 40.95 30.24
C ARG A 1009 21.58 40.75 31.31
N ASP A 1010 21.67 39.66 32.05
CA ASP A 1010 20.89 39.44 33.27
C ASP A 1010 21.56 40.07 34.51
N SER A 1011 20.90 39.96 35.67
CA SER A 1011 21.43 40.43 36.95
C SER A 1011 22.64 39.65 37.48
N LYS A 1012 22.91 38.45 36.96
CA LYS A 1012 24.02 37.58 37.35
C LYS A 1012 25.26 37.78 36.47
N GLY A 1013 25.14 38.60 35.41
CA GLY A 1013 26.21 38.93 34.48
C GLY A 1013 26.31 37.97 33.28
N ASN A 1014 25.36 37.05 33.11
CA ASN A 1014 25.29 36.25 31.89
C ASN A 1014 24.86 37.14 30.72
N GLU A 1015 25.40 36.85 29.54
CA GLU A 1015 25.17 37.66 28.35
C GLU A 1015 24.75 36.83 27.14
N GLN A 1016 23.96 37.43 26.27
CA GLN A 1016 23.53 36.84 25.02
C GLN A 1016 23.46 37.90 23.90
N GLY A 1017 23.94 37.55 22.71
CA GLY A 1017 23.79 38.34 21.50
C GLY A 1017 22.51 37.99 20.72
N SER A 1018 22.17 38.82 19.74
CA SER A 1018 21.04 38.59 18.83
C SER A 1018 21.26 37.41 17.87
N PHE A 1019 20.19 36.97 17.20
CA PHE A 1019 20.25 35.97 16.13
C PHE A 1019 20.96 36.47 14.87
N ASP A 1020 21.06 37.80 14.71
CA ASP A 1020 21.62 38.44 13.54
C ASP A 1020 23.08 38.08 13.34
N TYR A 1021 23.56 38.21 12.11
CA TYR A 1021 24.97 38.10 11.81
C TYR A 1021 25.31 38.94 10.57
N TYR A 1022 26.55 39.39 10.52
CA TYR A 1022 27.12 40.01 9.34
C TYR A 1022 28.13 39.05 8.71
N LYS A 1023 28.10 38.94 7.38
CA LYS A 1023 29.07 38.17 6.61
C LYS A 1023 29.83 39.14 5.71
N ASP A 1024 31.15 39.22 5.88
CA ASP A 1024 31.97 40.10 5.04
C ASP A 1024 32.23 39.49 3.64
N LYS A 1025 32.97 40.24 2.81
CA LYS A 1025 33.32 39.81 1.45
C LYS A 1025 34.27 38.61 1.40
N GLU A 1026 34.96 38.31 2.49
CA GLU A 1026 35.87 37.18 2.64
C GLU A 1026 35.18 35.96 3.26
N GLU A 1027 33.86 36.03 3.44
CA GLU A 1027 33.03 35.01 4.09
C GLU A 1027 33.29 34.81 5.59
N ASN A 1028 33.90 35.79 6.27
CA ASN A 1028 33.98 35.77 7.72
C ASN A 1028 32.62 36.13 8.33
N TYR A 1029 32.20 35.34 9.32
CA TYR A 1029 30.93 35.52 10.03
C TYR A 1029 31.15 36.28 11.35
N PHE A 1030 30.32 37.29 11.58
CA PHE A 1030 30.31 38.14 12.77
C PHE A 1030 28.94 38.00 13.45
N ASN A 1031 28.87 37.22 14.52
CA ASN A 1031 27.62 36.92 15.23
C ASN A 1031 27.09 38.14 16.02
N GLY A 1032 25.77 38.28 16.08
CA GLY A 1032 25.06 39.33 16.82
C GLY A 1032 25.15 40.73 16.21
N ILE A 1033 25.62 40.85 14.96
CA ILE A 1033 25.95 42.12 14.33
C ILE A 1033 25.08 42.33 13.08
N LYS A 1034 24.58 43.55 12.92
CA LYS A 1034 23.79 43.96 11.76
C LYS A 1034 24.44 45.15 11.05
N GLU A 1035 24.53 45.07 9.74
CA GLU A 1035 25.03 46.14 8.87
C GLU A 1035 23.89 47.07 8.44
N PHE A 1036 24.15 48.37 8.37
CA PHE A 1036 23.24 49.34 7.78
C PHE A 1036 24.01 50.50 7.13
N GLU A 1037 23.36 51.21 6.22
CA GLU A 1037 23.93 52.37 5.54
C GLU A 1037 23.02 53.58 5.73
N VAL A 1038 23.64 54.72 6.05
CA VAL A 1038 22.95 55.99 6.22
C VAL A 1038 23.15 56.79 4.94
N ASP A 1039 22.05 57.16 4.28
CA ASP A 1039 22.06 57.86 3.00
C ASP A 1039 22.32 59.37 3.07
#